data_AF-A0A800BSM9-F1
#
_entry.id   AF-A0A800BSM9-F1
#
_cell.length_a   1.000
_cell.length_b   1.000
_cell.length_c   1.000
_cell.angle_alpha   90.00
_cell.angle_beta   90.00
_cell.angle_gamma   90.00
#
_symmetry.space_group_name_H-M   'P 1'
#
loop_
_entity.id
_entity.type
_entity.pdbx_description
1 polymer ?
#
loop_
_entity_poly.entity_id
_entity_poly.type
_entity_poly.pdbx_seq_one_letter_code
_entity_poly.pdbx_strand_id
1 'polypeptide(L)'
;MKKSLIALVSIALLLMAACPVAASPPEPLLPPPGADDTIDIGPWLRETELPIKGKPPFIPPLRAAGYEVGDKRLFLALDSYSGYYFFTWYTVKAISDHCEVWVQDDLMYYNLDGTPNYGHPDYPDTITDAQIDYLVNEFNNVIYATDLTYFGTPDSHDGSESLLVEWGYLPEGYYEGDGDKIIILISNVRDERFYDPTFPYYIAGFYSPSFEVYGDRNFITIDCRDWEFRLGPPGKDWGYGPVTRPYLYESVTVHEFQHLIHDDYDPDEDSWVNEGCSEFSEYLAGYKTEETHARTQFQDWPENSLIVWGDQPGEILADYQMVYLWTMYLFQTQGGAPTLKALVQEPANSILGVNKVLAPRGVTFADVFYDWKHEMLYGGYTDTTAWGATISPPFYLGRLRENLSFQGYDTPGAPQWGSDYIKIGYHPALGKIWFDGFDGVSIPPPWTVTSELPFPPSGDVAGNVLYSGHQDFDDRFLIIPVDVPAANPTLEFETFWNIEDYWDYAFVQVSTDGAATWTSLSNTDTITETDPHAHGIIKDNVPGFTGFSEGWRKEVFDLSPYAGQSILLAFRYAADWAAAGSVSEYPPGWWIDNVKVGDAYIFTETMPAGAMSIFDARGATDIDFRVTFLTFQEGVDAWTSLNEMTLDDASETGVFDLGSLITSPSQYAVMVVTYEAVTMDDLVGGGVLPYQDYRVVGLPPTLLTSALEREGLAVDPDAAYVGGTVTYRIVLDNIGDAEATGSVDNPIPEHTTYVPGSATGGAYYDPIANSIKWSGMVPGKSKHEISFQVTVDPDTPVGTVFTDVATISDGYNTLVRKVDTTVVASPIALSMAPDKAEVYPGERFAFHVTVRNDSFVIQKIRVSIPIPDEVSYISSFGHALPTIPPGVVTWTGALLPGQSFSFGFVARVKLSVAPGTVIATKATVADRVTGEVKNVVTASTTVVPRP
;
A
#
# COMPACT_ATOMS: atom_id res chain seq x y z
N MET A 1 -41.93 -13.91 11.86
CA MET A 1 -41.15 -14.97 11.18
C MET A 1 -39.64 -14.84 11.47
N LYS A 2 -39.09 -13.63 11.69
CA LYS A 2 -37.67 -13.40 12.06
C LYS A 2 -37.17 -14.09 13.35
N LYS A 3 -38.00 -14.25 14.39
CA LYS A 3 -37.60 -14.85 15.70
C LYS A 3 -37.20 -16.34 15.68
N SER A 4 -37.42 -17.07 14.58
CA SER A 4 -37.11 -18.50 14.49
C SER A 4 -35.84 -18.80 13.70
N LEU A 5 -35.28 -17.81 13.00
CA LEU A 5 -34.03 -17.95 12.24
C LEU A 5 -32.82 -17.74 13.18
N ILE A 6 -32.91 -16.77 14.10
CA ILE A 6 -31.84 -16.42 15.07
C ILE A 6 -31.56 -17.57 16.07
N ALA A 7 -32.55 -18.41 16.37
CA ALA A 7 -32.39 -19.52 17.33
C ALA A 7 -31.56 -20.70 16.81
N LEU A 8 -31.29 -20.79 15.50
CA LEU A 8 -30.40 -21.81 14.92
C LEU A 8 -28.92 -21.38 15.00
N VAL A 9 -28.65 -20.07 14.97
CA VAL A 9 -27.32 -19.46 15.12
C VAL A 9 -26.70 -19.77 16.50
N SER A 10 -27.51 -19.82 17.55
CA SER A 10 -27.02 -19.93 18.94
C SER A 10 -26.47 -21.30 19.35
N ILE A 11 -26.69 -22.37 18.55
CA ILE A 11 -26.24 -23.73 18.91
C ILE A 11 -24.81 -24.02 18.42
N ALA A 12 -24.33 -23.34 17.37
CA ALA A 12 -22.96 -23.51 16.86
C ALA A 12 -21.91 -22.77 17.74
N LEU A 13 -22.26 -21.60 18.27
CA LEU A 13 -21.34 -20.74 19.06
C LEU A 13 -20.94 -21.30 20.45
N LEU A 14 -21.61 -22.33 20.97
CA LEU A 14 -21.44 -22.78 22.36
C LEU A 14 -20.33 -23.85 22.58
N LEU A 15 -19.62 -24.29 21.53
CA LEU A 15 -18.62 -25.37 21.63
C LEU A 15 -17.15 -24.93 21.54
N MET A 16 -16.83 -23.68 21.23
CA MET A 16 -15.43 -23.19 21.21
C MET A 16 -15.03 -22.55 22.53
N ALA A 17 -14.84 -23.38 23.56
CA ALA A 17 -14.17 -22.97 24.79
C ALA A 17 -12.90 -23.79 25.00
N ALA A 18 -11.77 -23.08 24.86
CA ALA A 18 -10.40 -23.40 25.31
C ALA A 18 -9.39 -23.89 24.25
N CYS A 19 -8.69 -22.94 23.60
CA CYS A 19 -7.22 -22.88 23.58
C CYS A 19 -6.77 -21.49 23.05
N PRO A 20 -5.84 -20.75 23.70
CA PRO A 20 -5.30 -19.53 23.14
C PRO A 20 -3.92 -19.79 22.54
N VAL A 21 -3.79 -19.67 21.23
CA VAL A 21 -2.54 -19.26 20.59
C VAL A 21 -2.97 -18.29 19.49
N ALA A 22 -2.60 -17.02 19.66
CA ALA A 22 -2.87 -15.98 18.69
C ALA A 22 -2.04 -16.28 17.43
N ALA A 23 -2.72 -16.56 16.33
CA ALA A 23 -2.18 -16.34 15.01
C ALA A 23 -1.83 -14.85 14.86
N SER A 24 -0.69 -14.54 14.26
CA SER A 24 -0.41 -13.18 13.80
C SER A 24 -1.29 -12.93 12.58
N PRO A 25 -2.10 -11.85 12.55
CA PRO A 25 -2.88 -11.50 11.36
C PRO A 25 -1.94 -11.20 10.17
N PRO A 26 -2.42 -11.34 8.92
CA PRO A 26 -1.69 -10.86 7.75
C PRO A 26 -1.41 -9.37 7.92
N GLU A 27 -0.17 -8.93 7.62
CA GLU A 27 0.24 -7.53 7.75
C GLU A 27 -0.54 -6.68 6.74
N PRO A 28 -1.13 -5.54 7.15
CA PRO A 28 -1.64 -4.57 6.18
C PRO A 28 -0.51 -4.16 5.24
N LEU A 29 -0.79 -4.05 3.93
CA LEU A 29 0.17 -3.59 2.95
C LEU A 29 0.57 -2.15 3.30
N LEU A 30 1.78 -2.00 3.83
CA LEU A 30 2.23 -0.73 4.37
C LEU A 30 2.55 0.25 3.23
N PRO A 31 2.23 1.55 3.40
CA PRO A 31 2.74 2.56 2.51
C PRO A 31 4.28 2.57 2.45
N PRO A 32 4.88 3.20 1.45
CA PRO A 32 6.25 3.67 1.49
C PRO A 32 6.41 4.74 2.58
N PRO A 33 7.52 4.77 3.34
CA PRO A 33 7.70 5.80 4.36
C PRO A 33 7.90 7.18 3.72
N GLY A 34 7.24 8.20 4.25
CA GLY A 34 7.39 9.59 3.78
C GLY A 34 6.04 10.29 3.57
N ALA A 35 5.85 11.40 4.28
CA ALA A 35 4.72 12.33 4.27
C ALA A 35 3.42 11.91 4.98
N ASP A 36 2.93 10.67 4.86
CA ASP A 36 1.75 10.22 5.62
C ASP A 36 2.08 9.08 6.59
N ASP A 37 1.67 9.24 7.85
CA ASP A 37 1.83 8.26 8.91
C ASP A 37 0.50 7.62 9.31
N THR A 38 -0.60 7.92 8.61
CA THR A 38 -1.88 7.25 8.81
C THR A 38 -2.04 6.09 7.85
N ILE A 39 -2.60 4.99 8.34
CA ILE A 39 -3.10 3.89 7.53
C ILE A 39 -4.61 3.82 7.69
N ASP A 40 -5.28 3.59 6.58
CA ASP A 40 -6.65 3.13 6.59
C ASP A 40 -6.65 1.60 6.60
N ILE A 41 -7.48 1.05 7.47
CA ILE A 41 -7.71 -0.40 7.60
C ILE A 41 -9.19 -0.73 7.36
N GLY A 42 -9.99 0.25 6.94
CA GLY A 42 -11.40 0.15 6.65
C GLY A 42 -11.72 -1.03 5.74
N PRO A 43 -11.03 -1.22 4.59
CA PRO A 43 -11.20 -2.39 3.74
C PRO A 43 -11.07 -3.68 4.57
N TRP A 44 -9.90 -3.91 5.15
CA TRP A 44 -9.62 -5.09 5.97
C TRP A 44 -10.62 -5.31 7.11
N LEU A 45 -11.05 -4.25 7.81
CA LEU A 45 -11.92 -4.36 8.98
C LEU A 45 -13.39 -4.63 8.62
N ARG A 46 -13.87 -4.12 7.48
CA ARG A 46 -15.17 -4.49 6.91
C ARG A 46 -15.15 -5.90 6.34
N GLU A 47 -13.96 -6.36 5.97
CA GLU A 47 -13.68 -7.70 5.48
C GLU A 47 -13.42 -8.75 6.59
N THR A 48 -13.29 -8.36 7.86
CA THR A 48 -12.85 -9.28 8.93
C THR A 48 -13.79 -9.29 10.14
N GLU A 49 -14.24 -10.48 10.56
CA GLU A 49 -14.89 -10.67 11.86
C GLU A 49 -13.88 -10.94 12.99
N LEU A 50 -13.57 -9.90 13.77
CA LEU A 50 -12.65 -10.05 14.90
C LEU A 50 -13.33 -10.62 16.16
N PRO A 51 -12.70 -11.58 16.86
CA PRO A 51 -13.25 -12.12 18.10
C PRO A 51 -13.26 -11.09 19.23
N ILE A 52 -14.25 -11.17 20.13
CA ILE A 52 -14.29 -10.35 21.35
C ILE A 52 -13.48 -11.04 22.47
N LYS A 53 -12.40 -10.39 22.91
CA LYS A 53 -11.54 -10.88 23.99
C LYS A 53 -12.19 -10.72 25.35
N GLY A 54 -12.65 -11.84 25.90
CA GLY A 54 -13.13 -11.94 27.27
C GLY A 54 -14.57 -11.49 27.45
N LYS A 55 -14.96 -11.28 28.72
CA LYS A 55 -16.29 -10.79 29.10
C LYS A 55 -16.20 -9.38 29.67
N PRO A 56 -17.27 -8.59 29.59
CA PRO A 56 -17.28 -7.26 30.16
C PRO A 56 -17.01 -7.33 31.67
N PRO A 57 -16.30 -6.33 32.24
CA PRO A 57 -16.11 -6.22 33.68
C PRO A 57 -17.47 -6.02 34.39
N PHE A 58 -17.48 -6.07 35.72
CA PHE A 58 -18.70 -5.84 36.50
C PHE A 58 -19.38 -4.52 36.09
N ILE A 59 -20.61 -4.62 35.60
CA ILE A 59 -21.41 -3.49 35.14
C ILE A 59 -22.22 -2.97 36.34
N PRO A 60 -21.98 -1.73 36.81
CA PRO A 60 -22.83 -1.13 37.82
C PRO A 60 -24.26 -0.96 37.28
N PRO A 61 -25.29 -0.92 38.14
CA PRO A 61 -26.67 -0.72 37.70
C PRO A 61 -26.78 0.54 36.84
N LEU A 62 -27.33 0.39 35.63
CA LEU A 62 -27.63 1.52 34.76
C LEU A 62 -28.51 2.53 35.48
N ARG A 63 -28.28 3.81 35.20
CA ARG A 63 -29.25 4.85 35.53
C ARG A 63 -30.52 4.57 34.72
N ALA A 64 -31.68 4.68 35.35
CA ALA A 64 -32.95 4.51 34.64
C ALA A 64 -33.20 5.73 33.74
N ALA A 65 -33.27 5.49 32.42
CA ALA A 65 -33.55 6.42 31.31
C ALA A 65 -32.46 7.47 31.00
N GLY A 66 -31.81 7.32 29.83
CA GLY A 66 -30.84 8.25 29.24
C GLY A 66 -29.50 8.36 29.97
N TYR A 67 -28.48 8.91 29.29
CA TYR A 67 -27.19 9.33 29.85
C TYR A 67 -26.98 10.83 29.65
N GLU A 68 -26.23 11.45 30.55
CA GLU A 68 -25.82 12.85 30.47
C GLU A 68 -24.29 12.99 30.37
N VAL A 69 -23.80 14.14 29.89
CA VAL A 69 -22.36 14.43 29.80
C VAL A 69 -21.66 14.12 31.13
N GLY A 70 -20.64 13.28 31.08
CA GLY A 70 -19.89 12.76 32.23
C GLY A 70 -20.27 11.34 32.68
N ASP A 71 -21.37 10.77 32.17
CA ASP A 71 -21.72 9.38 32.41
C ASP A 71 -20.75 8.42 31.70
N LYS A 72 -20.63 7.20 32.25
CA LYS A 72 -19.75 6.15 31.72
C LYS A 72 -20.53 4.99 31.14
N ARG A 73 -20.07 4.48 29.99
CA ARG A 73 -20.55 3.25 29.37
C ARG A 73 -19.40 2.41 28.88
N LEU A 74 -19.69 1.14 28.70
CA LEU A 74 -18.77 0.16 28.15
C LEU A 74 -19.03 0.08 26.64
N PHE A 75 -17.97 0.22 25.85
CA PHE A 75 -17.99 -0.03 24.42
C PHE A 75 -16.84 -0.96 24.06
N LEU A 76 -16.85 -1.44 22.83
CA LEU A 76 -15.71 -2.17 22.26
C LEU A 76 -14.64 -1.18 21.79
N ALA A 77 -13.40 -1.62 21.88
CA ALA A 77 -12.22 -0.98 21.31
C ALA A 77 -11.44 -2.01 20.50
N LEU A 78 -10.64 -1.55 19.53
CA LEU A 78 -9.89 -2.38 18.60
C LEU A 78 -8.44 -2.58 19.06
N ASP A 79 -7.99 -3.83 19.00
CA ASP A 79 -6.58 -4.23 19.01
C ASP A 79 -6.29 -4.97 17.71
N SER A 80 -5.99 -4.20 16.65
CA SER A 80 -5.75 -4.73 15.30
C SER A 80 -4.49 -5.58 15.28
N TYR A 81 -3.42 -5.13 15.97
CA TYR A 81 -2.16 -5.86 16.06
C TYR A 81 -2.34 -7.29 16.59
N SER A 82 -3.23 -7.47 17.55
CA SER A 82 -3.51 -8.78 18.15
C SER A 82 -4.76 -9.46 17.59
N GLY A 83 -5.45 -8.85 16.63
CA GLY A 83 -6.64 -9.38 15.97
C GLY A 83 -7.83 -9.62 16.90
N TYR A 84 -8.21 -8.66 17.76
CA TYR A 84 -9.44 -8.79 18.57
C TYR A 84 -10.09 -7.46 18.95
N TYR A 85 -11.38 -7.52 19.27
CA TYR A 85 -12.07 -6.45 20.01
C TYR A 85 -12.00 -6.70 21.52
N PHE A 86 -12.06 -5.64 22.32
CA PHE A 86 -12.11 -5.76 23.78
C PHE A 86 -12.99 -4.68 24.42
N PHE A 87 -13.57 -5.00 25.57
CA PHE A 87 -14.38 -4.04 26.31
C PHE A 87 -13.53 -3.04 27.08
N THR A 88 -13.87 -1.76 26.97
CA THR A 88 -13.30 -0.70 27.80
C THR A 88 -14.34 0.37 28.16
N TRP A 89 -14.04 1.15 29.19
CA TRP A 89 -14.90 2.23 29.65
C TRP A 89 -14.68 3.49 28.81
N TYR A 90 -15.78 4.14 28.44
CA TYR A 90 -15.78 5.46 27.83
C TYR A 90 -16.64 6.40 28.69
N THR A 91 -16.27 7.67 28.70
CA THR A 91 -17.04 8.76 29.29
C THR A 91 -17.64 9.62 28.17
N VAL A 92 -18.94 9.89 28.19
CA VAL A 92 -19.57 10.81 27.23
C VAL A 92 -19.14 12.25 27.53
N LYS A 93 -18.55 12.90 26.54
CA LYS A 93 -17.98 14.25 26.64
C LYS A 93 -18.89 15.30 26.01
N ALA A 94 -19.65 14.93 24.99
CA ALA A 94 -20.61 15.80 24.35
C ALA A 94 -21.81 15.01 23.81
N ILE A 95 -22.98 15.66 23.81
CA ILE A 95 -24.21 15.18 23.17
C ILE A 95 -24.77 16.38 22.39
N SER A 96 -24.93 16.24 21.08
CA SER A 96 -25.45 17.28 20.19
C SER A 96 -26.73 16.82 19.49
N ASP A 97 -27.18 17.58 18.49
CA ASP A 97 -28.34 17.21 17.68
C ASP A 97 -28.06 15.96 16.81
N HIS A 98 -26.84 15.82 16.26
CA HIS A 98 -26.49 14.74 15.32
C HIS A 98 -25.50 13.70 15.84
N CYS A 99 -24.75 13.98 16.93
CA CYS A 99 -23.74 13.04 17.41
C CYS A 99 -23.62 13.01 18.94
N GLU A 100 -22.94 11.97 19.40
CA GLU A 100 -22.47 11.83 20.77
C GLU A 100 -20.99 11.48 20.75
N VAL A 101 -20.18 12.19 21.52
CA VAL A 101 -18.73 11.95 21.55
C VAL A 101 -18.36 11.30 22.88
N TRP A 102 -17.79 10.10 22.79
CA TRP A 102 -17.40 9.27 23.92
C TRP A 102 -15.89 9.09 23.91
N VAL A 103 -15.20 9.45 25.00
CA VAL A 103 -13.74 9.32 25.10
C VAL A 103 -13.39 8.14 25.99
N GLN A 104 -12.51 7.27 25.51
CA GLN A 104 -12.01 6.12 26.26
C GLN A 104 -11.33 6.60 27.55
N ASP A 105 -11.68 5.96 28.68
CA ASP A 105 -11.18 6.34 30.00
C ASP A 105 -9.69 6.05 30.17
N ASP A 106 -9.23 4.94 29.57
CA ASP A 106 -7.85 4.50 29.61
C ASP A 106 -7.19 4.66 28.25
N LEU A 107 -6.54 5.82 28.05
CA LEU A 107 -5.75 6.13 26.88
C LEU A 107 -4.26 5.72 27.04
N MET A 108 -3.90 4.98 28.10
CA MET A 108 -2.51 4.56 28.34
C MET A 108 -1.99 3.61 27.25
N TYR A 109 -0.71 3.75 26.91
CA TYR A 109 0.00 2.76 26.08
C TYR A 109 0.47 1.57 26.92
N TYR A 110 0.42 0.37 26.35
CA TYR A 110 0.78 -0.87 27.04
C TYR A 110 1.77 -1.68 26.22
N ASN A 111 2.68 -2.38 26.91
CA ASN A 111 3.51 -3.40 26.27
C ASN A 111 2.66 -4.64 25.95
N LEU A 112 3.15 -5.52 25.07
CA LEU A 112 2.46 -6.78 24.71
C LEU A 112 2.16 -7.71 25.91
N ASP A 113 2.89 -7.57 27.01
CA ASP A 113 2.64 -8.30 28.26
C ASP A 113 1.53 -7.69 29.14
N GLY A 114 0.91 -6.60 28.67
CA GLY A 114 -0.16 -5.86 29.36
C GLY A 114 0.33 -4.89 30.45
N THR A 115 1.63 -4.65 30.57
CA THR A 115 2.16 -3.66 31.53
C THR A 115 2.16 -2.24 30.93
N PRO A 116 1.86 -1.18 31.72
CA PRO A 116 1.88 0.20 31.20
C PRO A 116 3.25 0.61 30.65
N ASN A 117 3.25 1.25 29.48
CA ASN A 117 4.43 1.82 28.84
C ASN A 117 4.46 3.36 29.03
N TYR A 118 4.89 3.80 30.21
CA TYR A 118 5.06 5.22 30.51
C TYR A 118 6.12 5.95 29.66
N GLY A 119 6.92 5.20 28.88
CA GLY A 119 7.99 5.74 28.03
C GLY A 119 7.60 5.88 26.56
N HIS A 120 6.36 5.55 26.19
CA HIS A 120 5.87 5.70 24.82
C HIS A 120 5.96 7.18 24.39
N PRO A 121 6.52 7.51 23.22
CA PRO A 121 6.67 8.90 22.79
C PRO A 121 5.33 9.58 22.48
N ASP A 122 4.34 8.82 22.00
CA ASP A 122 2.99 9.30 21.74
C ASP A 122 2.07 9.22 22.99
N TYR A 123 2.66 9.14 24.20
CA TYR A 123 1.90 9.12 25.44
C TYR A 123 0.89 10.28 25.45
N PRO A 124 -0.41 10.01 25.65
CA PRO A 124 -1.43 10.99 25.30
C PRO A 124 -1.35 12.20 26.22
N ASP A 125 -1.23 13.38 25.61
CA ASP A 125 -1.68 14.61 26.24
C ASP A 125 -3.23 14.60 26.27
N THR A 126 -3.82 15.13 27.33
CA THR A 126 -5.24 14.92 27.62
C THR A 126 -6.14 15.54 26.55
N ILE A 127 -7.01 14.74 25.91
CA ILE A 127 -8.10 15.23 25.03
C ILE A 127 -8.97 16.23 25.80
N THR A 128 -8.99 17.48 25.35
CA THR A 128 -9.64 18.59 26.06
C THR A 128 -11.09 18.78 25.63
N ASP A 129 -11.92 19.30 26.54
CA ASP A 129 -13.32 19.67 26.22
C ASP A 129 -13.40 20.65 25.04
N ALA A 130 -12.41 21.55 24.88
CA ALA A 130 -12.38 22.52 23.80
C ALA A 130 -12.10 21.88 22.42
N GLN A 131 -11.30 20.81 22.38
CA GLN A 131 -11.08 20.02 21.16
C GLN A 131 -12.34 19.21 20.81
N ILE A 132 -12.99 18.60 21.81
CA ILE A 132 -14.27 17.90 21.62
C ILE A 132 -15.34 18.85 21.10
N ASP A 133 -15.51 20.01 21.73
CA ASP A 133 -16.49 21.03 21.29
C ASP A 133 -16.22 21.46 19.85
N TYR A 134 -14.96 21.56 19.44
CA TYR A 134 -14.60 21.89 18.06
C TYR A 134 -14.99 20.78 17.08
N LEU A 135 -14.63 19.52 17.34
CA LEU A 135 -15.00 18.40 16.48
C LEU A 135 -16.53 18.25 16.39
N VAL A 136 -17.25 18.41 17.51
CA VAL A 136 -18.72 18.40 17.52
C VAL A 136 -19.28 19.53 16.64
N ASN A 137 -18.69 20.72 16.68
CA ASN A 137 -19.14 21.82 15.82
C ASN A 137 -18.88 21.54 14.34
N GLU A 138 -17.72 21.00 13.98
CA GLU A 138 -17.42 20.58 12.61
C GLU A 138 -18.40 19.47 12.17
N PHE A 139 -18.67 18.50 13.04
CA PHE A 139 -19.58 17.40 12.74
C PHE A 139 -21.00 17.89 12.44
N ASN A 140 -21.59 18.68 13.34
CA ASN A 140 -22.98 19.13 13.18
C ASN A 140 -23.16 20.15 12.03
N ASN A 141 -22.15 20.98 11.75
CA ASN A 141 -22.31 22.12 10.82
C ASN A 141 -21.73 21.86 9.43
N VAL A 142 -20.80 20.92 9.28
CA VAL A 142 -20.11 20.61 8.02
C VAL A 142 -20.31 19.14 7.66
N ILE A 143 -19.71 18.22 8.41
CA ILE A 143 -19.61 16.79 8.07
C ILE A 143 -20.99 16.17 7.83
N TYR A 144 -21.87 16.25 8.82
CA TYR A 144 -23.19 15.61 8.76
C TYR A 144 -24.03 16.10 7.57
N ALA A 145 -23.99 17.40 7.28
CA ALA A 145 -24.74 17.97 6.16
C ALA A 145 -24.12 17.62 4.80
N THR A 146 -22.79 17.56 4.72
CA THR A 146 -22.04 17.19 3.51
C THR A 146 -22.40 15.77 3.11
N ASP A 147 -22.19 14.78 3.97
CA ASP A 147 -22.36 13.38 3.54
C ASP A 147 -23.81 13.03 3.25
N LEU A 148 -24.77 13.58 4.01
CA LEU A 148 -26.18 13.43 3.68
C LEU A 148 -26.57 14.05 2.33
N THR A 149 -25.92 15.16 1.97
CA THR A 149 -26.16 15.81 0.69
C THR A 149 -25.67 14.95 -0.47
N TYR A 150 -24.47 14.38 -0.36
CA TYR A 150 -23.78 13.73 -1.47
C TYR A 150 -23.98 12.21 -1.55
N PHE A 151 -24.14 11.51 -0.42
CA PHE A 151 -24.13 10.05 -0.37
C PHE A 151 -25.46 9.47 0.10
N GLY A 152 -26.00 9.89 1.25
CA GLY A 152 -27.24 9.27 1.75
C GLY A 152 -27.53 9.56 3.20
N THR A 153 -28.68 9.09 3.68
CA THR A 153 -28.98 9.11 5.12
C THR A 153 -28.74 7.71 5.67
N PRO A 154 -28.00 7.56 6.77
CA PRO A 154 -27.78 6.26 7.38
C PRO A 154 -29.07 5.70 7.97
N ASP A 155 -29.09 4.40 8.22
CA ASP A 155 -30.18 3.72 8.88
C ASP A 155 -30.30 4.15 10.36
N SER A 156 -31.51 4.02 10.90
CA SER A 156 -31.80 4.42 12.27
C SER A 156 -31.56 3.25 13.21
N HIS A 157 -30.57 3.40 14.08
CA HIS A 157 -30.11 2.38 15.02
C HIS A 157 -30.22 2.88 16.45
N ASP A 158 -31.23 2.40 17.18
CA ASP A 158 -31.60 2.92 18.50
C ASP A 158 -31.06 2.13 19.69
N GLY A 159 -30.46 0.97 19.46
CA GLY A 159 -29.81 0.12 20.45
C GLY A 159 -30.69 -0.99 21.01
N SER A 160 -31.94 -1.10 20.53
CA SER A 160 -32.92 -2.09 21.01
C SER A 160 -32.70 -3.49 20.45
N GLU A 161 -31.98 -3.64 19.33
CA GLU A 161 -31.65 -4.92 18.68
C GLU A 161 -30.18 -5.35 18.90
N SER A 162 -29.47 -4.75 19.88
CA SER A 162 -28.06 -5.05 20.17
C SER A 162 -27.77 -6.54 20.41
N LEU A 163 -26.86 -7.12 19.62
CA LEU A 163 -26.41 -8.50 19.81
C LEU A 163 -25.66 -8.71 21.12
N LEU A 164 -24.91 -7.71 21.61
CA LEU A 164 -24.24 -7.82 22.91
C LEU A 164 -25.24 -7.93 24.08
N VAL A 165 -26.43 -7.34 23.93
CA VAL A 165 -27.53 -7.53 24.87
C VAL A 165 -28.17 -8.91 24.70
N GLU A 166 -28.43 -9.32 23.45
CA GLU A 166 -29.01 -10.64 23.16
C GLU A 166 -28.14 -11.80 23.68
N TRP A 167 -26.82 -11.72 23.47
CA TRP A 167 -25.84 -12.70 23.94
C TRP A 167 -25.61 -12.65 25.46
N GLY A 168 -26.22 -11.69 26.15
CA GLY A 168 -26.13 -11.54 27.60
C GLY A 168 -24.78 -11.02 28.09
N TYR A 169 -24.01 -10.35 27.22
CA TYR A 169 -22.81 -9.62 27.62
C TYR A 169 -23.22 -8.35 28.38
N LEU A 170 -24.25 -7.65 27.91
CA LEU A 170 -24.78 -6.42 28.49
C LEU A 170 -26.25 -6.57 28.91
N PRO A 171 -26.76 -5.80 29.89
CA PRO A 171 -28.15 -5.89 30.31
C PRO A 171 -29.12 -5.29 29.27
N GLU A 172 -30.40 -5.66 29.35
CA GLU A 172 -31.47 -5.11 28.51
C GLU A 172 -31.51 -3.57 28.57
N GLY A 173 -31.66 -2.93 27.40
CA GLY A 173 -31.69 -1.48 27.24
C GLY A 173 -30.36 -0.76 27.44
N TYR A 174 -29.22 -1.47 27.39
CA TYR A 174 -27.91 -0.87 27.65
C TYR A 174 -27.51 0.20 26.63
N TYR A 175 -27.73 -0.06 25.33
CA TYR A 175 -27.38 0.88 24.26
C TYR A 175 -28.55 1.75 23.78
N GLU A 176 -29.77 1.49 24.27
CA GLU A 176 -30.97 2.26 23.92
C GLU A 176 -30.75 3.78 24.02
N GLY A 177 -31.07 4.50 22.95
CA GLY A 177 -30.82 5.92 22.77
C GLY A 177 -31.66 6.56 21.67
N ASP A 178 -31.21 7.73 21.20
CA ASP A 178 -31.78 8.40 20.02
C ASP A 178 -31.18 7.75 18.75
N GLY A 179 -32.03 7.13 17.93
CA GLY A 179 -31.59 6.23 16.85
C GLY A 179 -30.88 6.91 15.68
N ASP A 180 -31.05 8.22 15.55
CA ASP A 180 -30.50 9.00 14.43
C ASP A 180 -29.16 9.68 14.78
N LYS A 181 -28.61 9.44 15.99
CA LYS A 181 -27.32 10.02 16.41
C LYS A 181 -26.16 9.10 16.09
N ILE A 182 -25.09 9.69 15.57
CA ILE A 182 -23.82 9.01 15.34
C ILE A 182 -23.00 9.00 16.63
N ILE A 183 -22.57 7.81 17.06
CA ILE A 183 -21.67 7.61 18.18
C ILE A 183 -20.23 7.75 17.67
N ILE A 184 -19.54 8.79 18.11
CA ILE A 184 -18.12 9.02 17.81
C ILE A 184 -17.29 8.56 19.01
N LEU A 185 -16.60 7.43 18.86
CA LEU A 185 -15.70 6.87 19.88
C LEU A 185 -14.30 7.45 19.69
N ILE A 186 -13.79 8.19 20.67
CA ILE A 186 -12.39 8.59 20.72
C ILE A 186 -11.62 7.53 21.50
N SER A 187 -10.79 6.76 20.80
CA SER A 187 -10.10 5.59 21.33
C SER A 187 -8.59 5.75 21.23
N ASN A 188 -7.83 5.02 22.05
CA ASN A 188 -6.42 4.75 21.74
C ASN A 188 -6.37 3.39 21.02
N VAL A 189 -6.40 3.42 19.69
CA VAL A 189 -6.47 2.22 18.85
C VAL A 189 -5.16 1.45 19.00
N ARG A 190 -5.22 0.12 19.20
CA ARG A 190 -4.00 -0.67 19.41
C ARG A 190 -3.56 -1.33 18.10
N ASP A 191 -2.72 -0.61 17.38
CA ASP A 191 -2.04 -1.03 16.16
C ASP A 191 -0.57 -1.38 16.40
N GLU A 192 0.20 -1.61 15.32
CA GLU A 192 1.63 -1.85 15.37
C GLU A 192 2.37 -0.73 16.09
N ARG A 193 2.00 0.53 15.85
CA ARG A 193 2.65 1.68 16.47
C ARG A 193 2.36 1.79 17.95
N PHE A 194 1.17 1.41 18.39
CA PHE A 194 0.82 1.34 19.81
C PHE A 194 1.82 0.48 20.60
N TYR A 195 2.29 -0.62 20.01
CA TYR A 195 3.24 -1.54 20.64
C TYR A 195 4.71 -1.25 20.27
N ASP A 196 4.96 -0.74 19.06
CA ASP A 196 6.26 -0.32 18.55
C ASP A 196 6.20 1.12 18.03
N PRO A 197 6.56 2.13 18.85
CA PRO A 197 6.52 3.54 18.42
C PRO A 197 7.45 3.90 17.26
N THR A 198 8.32 2.98 16.83
CA THR A 198 9.16 3.15 15.63
C THR A 198 8.48 2.71 14.35
N PHE A 199 7.35 2.02 14.45
CA PHE A 199 6.52 1.71 13.30
C PHE A 199 5.97 3.01 12.70
N PRO A 200 6.17 3.23 11.39
CA PRO A 200 5.94 4.54 10.77
C PRO A 200 4.45 4.90 10.62
N TYR A 201 3.54 3.93 10.74
CA TYR A 201 2.11 4.13 10.50
C TYR A 201 1.23 3.94 11.74
N TYR A 202 0.02 4.48 11.77
CA TYR A 202 -0.99 4.18 12.78
C TYR A 202 -2.39 4.33 12.19
N ILE A 203 -3.37 3.68 12.82
CA ILE A 203 -4.78 3.78 12.44
C ILE A 203 -5.35 5.08 13.00
N ALA A 204 -5.73 6.02 12.14
CA ALA A 204 -6.26 7.31 12.58
C ALA A 204 -7.75 7.28 12.94
N GLY A 205 -8.49 6.32 12.39
CA GLY A 205 -9.90 6.07 12.63
C GLY A 205 -10.34 4.81 11.90
N PHE A 206 -11.57 4.37 12.16
CA PHE A 206 -12.23 3.31 11.42
C PHE A 206 -13.75 3.32 11.64
N TYR A 207 -14.48 2.90 10.62
CA TYR A 207 -15.83 2.34 10.70
C TYR A 207 -15.76 0.81 10.80
N SER A 208 -16.72 0.20 11.52
CA SER A 208 -16.81 -1.25 11.65
C SER A 208 -18.28 -1.69 11.67
N PRO A 209 -18.74 -2.47 10.66
CA PRO A 209 -20.09 -3.03 10.63
C PRO A 209 -20.38 -3.89 11.88
N SER A 210 -19.36 -4.58 12.39
CA SER A 210 -19.43 -5.33 13.64
C SER A 210 -19.86 -4.44 14.82
N PHE A 211 -19.32 -3.23 14.96
CA PHE A 211 -19.69 -2.34 16.09
C PHE A 211 -21.15 -1.93 16.00
N GLU A 212 -21.62 -1.62 14.80
CA GLU A 212 -23.01 -1.27 14.50
C GLU A 212 -23.95 -2.41 14.86
N VAL A 213 -23.72 -3.61 14.35
CA VAL A 213 -24.55 -4.79 14.66
C VAL A 213 -24.50 -5.16 16.15
N TYR A 214 -23.32 -5.07 16.78
CA TYR A 214 -23.14 -5.42 18.19
C TYR A 214 -23.83 -4.45 19.14
N GLY A 215 -23.76 -3.16 18.86
CA GLY A 215 -24.38 -2.12 19.67
C GLY A 215 -25.80 -1.75 19.24
N ASP A 216 -26.20 -2.09 18.01
CA ASP A 216 -27.35 -1.54 17.29
C ASP A 216 -27.38 0.00 17.38
N ARG A 217 -26.23 0.64 17.09
CA ARG A 217 -26.10 2.11 17.00
C ARG A 217 -25.14 2.45 15.85
N ASN A 218 -25.29 3.62 15.27
CA ASN A 218 -24.37 4.15 14.26
C ASN A 218 -23.00 4.51 14.91
N PHE A 219 -21.93 3.74 14.67
CA PHE A 219 -20.60 3.98 15.28
C PHE A 219 -19.53 4.39 14.28
N ILE A 220 -18.73 5.39 14.63
CA ILE A 220 -17.40 5.64 14.04
C ILE A 220 -16.37 5.78 15.15
N THR A 221 -15.13 5.36 14.90
CA THR A 221 -14.02 5.46 15.86
C THR A 221 -12.92 6.36 15.32
N ILE A 222 -12.40 7.24 16.18
CA ILE A 222 -11.30 8.15 15.87
C ILE A 222 -10.20 7.92 16.91
N ASP A 223 -8.95 7.81 16.45
CA ASP A 223 -7.81 7.67 17.34
C ASP A 223 -7.50 8.96 18.12
N CYS A 224 -6.82 8.84 19.25
CA CYS A 224 -6.54 9.94 20.17
C CYS A 224 -5.14 10.55 20.03
N ARG A 225 -4.31 10.09 19.09
CA ARG A 225 -2.92 10.52 18.96
C ARG A 225 -2.80 11.97 18.51
N ASP A 226 -2.10 12.79 19.29
CA ASP A 226 -1.55 14.08 18.84
C ASP A 226 -2.61 15.08 18.30
N TRP A 227 -3.79 15.12 18.94
CA TRP A 227 -4.88 16.02 18.56
C TRP A 227 -4.48 17.50 18.63
N GLU A 228 -3.56 17.88 19.52
CA GLU A 228 -3.05 19.23 19.67
C GLU A 228 -2.30 19.74 18.43
N PHE A 229 -1.71 18.85 17.63
CA PHE A 229 -1.00 19.21 16.40
C PHE A 229 -1.69 18.74 15.11
N ARG A 230 -2.83 18.04 15.22
CA ARG A 230 -3.55 17.41 14.09
C ARG A 230 -5.02 17.82 13.94
N LEU A 231 -5.69 18.26 15.01
CA LEU A 231 -7.10 18.69 14.96
C LEU A 231 -7.18 20.20 14.75
N GLY A 232 -7.86 20.64 13.70
CA GLY A 232 -8.11 22.05 13.44
C GLY A 232 -7.45 22.62 12.19
N PRO A 233 -7.80 23.87 11.84
CA PRO A 233 -7.27 24.54 10.65
C PRO A 233 -5.78 24.91 10.79
N PRO A 234 -5.10 25.22 9.67
CA PRO A 234 -3.72 25.71 9.70
C PRO A 234 -3.54 26.89 10.66
N GLY A 235 -2.55 26.80 11.55
CA GLY A 235 -2.24 27.84 12.53
C GLY A 235 -3.14 27.90 13.77
N LYS A 236 -4.12 26.98 13.90
CA LYS A 236 -4.85 26.75 15.16
C LYS A 236 -3.85 26.39 16.27
N ASP A 237 -4.03 26.91 17.48
CA ASP A 237 -3.19 26.60 18.63
C ASP A 237 -4.08 26.20 19.82
N TRP A 238 -3.86 25.00 20.34
CA TRP A 238 -4.58 24.43 21.49
C TRP A 238 -3.91 24.74 22.84
N GLY A 239 -2.85 25.56 22.84
CA GLY A 239 -2.03 25.89 24.01
C GLY A 239 -0.68 25.17 24.04
N TYR A 240 -0.37 24.38 23.01
CA TYR A 240 0.83 23.54 22.88
C TYR A 240 1.72 23.97 21.70
N GLY A 241 1.26 24.93 20.89
CA GLY A 241 1.87 25.31 19.62
C GLY A 241 0.86 25.25 18.48
N PRO A 242 1.20 25.79 17.31
CA PRO A 242 0.32 25.72 16.15
C PRO A 242 0.20 24.28 15.64
N VAL A 243 -0.99 23.90 15.20
CA VAL A 243 -1.29 22.69 14.45
C VAL A 243 -0.35 22.59 13.25
N THR A 244 0.36 21.47 13.16
CA THR A 244 1.37 21.19 12.12
C THR A 244 0.85 20.26 11.03
N ARG A 245 -0.23 19.52 11.28
CA ARG A 245 -0.92 18.64 10.32
C ARG A 245 -2.42 18.95 10.32
N PRO A 246 -2.84 20.05 9.72
CA PRO A 246 -4.19 20.55 9.88
C PRO A 246 -5.25 19.67 9.22
N TYR A 247 -6.43 19.65 9.83
CA TYR A 247 -7.64 18.94 9.42
C TYR A 247 -7.59 17.41 9.41
N LEU A 248 -6.56 16.78 9.96
CA LEU A 248 -6.40 15.32 9.88
C LEU A 248 -7.61 14.58 10.46
N TYR A 249 -8.00 14.90 11.70
CA TYR A 249 -9.09 14.19 12.37
C TYR A 249 -10.48 14.62 11.88
N GLU A 250 -10.61 15.80 11.31
CA GLU A 250 -11.82 16.19 10.59
C GLU A 250 -12.00 15.40 9.29
N SER A 251 -10.93 15.22 8.50
CA SER A 251 -10.90 14.32 7.33
C SER A 251 -11.30 12.90 7.71
N VAL A 252 -10.62 12.31 8.70
CA VAL A 252 -10.94 10.94 9.15
C VAL A 252 -12.40 10.83 9.61
N THR A 253 -12.92 11.83 10.32
CA THR A 253 -14.32 11.77 10.80
C THR A 253 -15.34 11.76 9.67
N VAL A 254 -15.15 12.53 8.60
CA VAL A 254 -16.05 12.51 7.43
C VAL A 254 -15.81 11.29 6.55
N HIS A 255 -14.58 10.77 6.51
CA HIS A 255 -14.24 9.53 5.83
C HIS A 255 -14.99 8.35 6.46
N GLU A 256 -14.86 8.13 7.77
CA GLU A 256 -15.53 7.01 8.45
C GLU A 256 -17.06 7.15 8.46
N PHE A 257 -17.58 8.38 8.48
CA PHE A 257 -19.02 8.59 8.39
C PHE A 257 -19.57 8.25 7.00
N GLN A 258 -18.79 8.49 5.94
CA GLN A 258 -19.15 8.06 4.60
C GLN A 258 -19.21 6.54 4.52
N HIS A 259 -18.20 5.83 5.05
CA HIS A 259 -18.19 4.36 5.10
C HIS A 259 -19.43 3.79 5.77
N LEU A 260 -19.83 4.34 6.91
CA LEU A 260 -21.06 3.95 7.60
C LEU A 260 -22.30 4.11 6.70
N ILE A 261 -22.45 5.27 6.05
CA ILE A 261 -23.56 5.48 5.13
C ILE A 261 -23.52 4.50 3.96
N HIS A 262 -22.32 4.15 3.48
CA HIS A 262 -22.17 3.22 2.36
C HIS A 262 -22.68 1.83 2.74
N ASP A 263 -22.24 1.31 3.88
CA ASP A 263 -22.61 -0.03 4.39
C ASP A 263 -24.12 -0.22 4.48
N ASP A 264 -24.86 0.81 4.89
CA ASP A 264 -26.32 0.79 4.97
C ASP A 264 -27.03 0.58 3.61
N TYR A 265 -26.42 1.04 2.52
CA TYR A 265 -27.01 0.93 1.17
C TYR A 265 -26.43 -0.22 0.35
N ASP A 266 -25.11 -0.42 0.44
CA ASP A 266 -24.36 -1.40 -0.35
C ASP A 266 -23.14 -1.93 0.43
N PRO A 267 -23.34 -2.89 1.35
CA PRO A 267 -22.29 -3.39 2.24
C PRO A 267 -21.22 -4.24 1.55
N ASP A 268 -21.46 -4.71 0.32
CA ASP A 268 -20.53 -5.54 -0.45
C ASP A 268 -19.91 -4.82 -1.67
N GLU A 269 -20.00 -3.49 -1.73
CA GLU A 269 -19.37 -2.68 -2.79
C GLU A 269 -17.84 -2.84 -2.82
N ASP A 270 -17.29 -2.87 -4.03
CA ASP A 270 -15.88 -3.03 -4.33
C ASP A 270 -15.04 -1.87 -3.76
N SER A 271 -13.89 -2.19 -3.17
CA SER A 271 -13.08 -1.26 -2.37
C SER A 271 -12.72 0.02 -3.12
N TRP A 272 -12.48 -0.06 -4.43
CA TRP A 272 -12.12 1.11 -5.22
C TRP A 272 -13.27 2.14 -5.34
N VAL A 273 -14.52 1.69 -5.36
CA VAL A 273 -15.70 2.59 -5.36
C VAL A 273 -15.92 3.13 -3.96
N ASN A 274 -15.85 2.25 -2.96
CA ASN A 274 -16.10 2.58 -1.56
C ASN A 274 -15.10 3.64 -1.05
N GLU A 275 -13.81 3.35 -1.17
CA GLU A 275 -12.74 4.28 -0.79
C GLU A 275 -12.72 5.51 -1.69
N GLY A 276 -13.08 5.38 -2.98
CA GLY A 276 -13.23 6.51 -3.88
C GLY A 276 -14.25 7.53 -3.37
N CYS A 277 -15.38 7.08 -2.81
CA CYS A 277 -16.39 7.95 -2.20
C CYS A 277 -15.92 8.55 -0.87
N SER A 278 -15.27 7.77 0.00
CA SER A 278 -14.82 8.22 1.33
C SER A 278 -13.69 9.23 1.21
N GLU A 279 -12.71 8.97 0.34
CA GLU A 279 -11.65 9.93 0.04
C GLU A 279 -12.18 11.24 -0.56
N PHE A 280 -13.27 11.16 -1.33
CA PHE A 280 -13.90 12.34 -1.92
C PHE A 280 -14.76 13.11 -0.90
N SER A 281 -15.30 12.45 0.12
CA SER A 281 -16.06 13.09 1.21
C SER A 281 -15.20 14.14 1.95
N GLU A 282 -13.93 13.82 2.20
CA GLU A 282 -12.96 14.72 2.82
C GLU A 282 -12.74 16.02 2.03
N TYR A 283 -12.73 15.90 0.70
CA TYR A 283 -12.61 17.04 -0.19
C TYR A 283 -13.89 17.87 -0.21
N LEU A 284 -15.06 17.21 -0.27
CA LEU A 284 -16.37 17.86 -0.26
C LEU A 284 -16.62 18.64 1.05
N ALA A 285 -16.10 18.14 2.18
CA ALA A 285 -16.15 18.81 3.47
C ALA A 285 -15.09 19.92 3.63
N GLY A 286 -14.10 19.97 2.75
CA GLY A 286 -13.06 21.01 2.71
C GLY A 286 -11.83 20.75 3.57
N TYR A 287 -11.64 19.51 4.02
CA TYR A 287 -10.52 19.08 4.86
C TYR A 287 -9.32 18.58 4.03
N LYS A 288 -9.59 18.07 2.82
CA LYS A 288 -8.56 17.61 1.88
C LYS A 288 -8.12 18.71 0.90
N THR A 289 -6.89 19.20 1.04
CA THR A 289 -6.27 20.23 0.17
C THR A 289 -4.87 19.81 -0.30
N GLU A 290 -4.31 20.49 -1.30
CA GLU A 290 -2.92 20.27 -1.73
C GLU A 290 -1.91 20.49 -0.59
N GLU A 291 -2.13 21.48 0.28
CA GLU A 291 -1.26 21.79 1.42
C GLU A 291 -1.38 20.77 2.56
N THR A 292 -2.49 20.01 2.64
CA THR A 292 -2.77 19.12 3.77
C THR A 292 -2.58 17.63 3.48
N HIS A 293 -2.65 17.20 2.22
CA HIS A 293 -2.60 15.78 1.83
C HIS A 293 -1.74 15.60 0.56
N ALA A 294 -0.44 15.92 0.66
CA ALA A 294 0.52 15.96 -0.45
C ALA A 294 0.43 14.70 -1.36
N ARG A 295 -0.15 14.90 -2.54
CA ARG A 295 -0.50 13.83 -3.49
C ARG A 295 0.65 13.55 -4.41
N THR A 296 1.31 12.43 -4.20
CA THR A 296 2.55 12.16 -4.93
C THR A 296 2.58 10.78 -5.53
N GLN A 297 2.09 9.74 -4.86
CA GLN A 297 2.33 8.37 -5.30
C GLN A 297 1.71 8.03 -6.65
N PHE A 298 0.41 8.20 -6.89
CA PHE A 298 -0.15 7.93 -8.23
C PHE A 298 0.48 8.83 -9.32
N GLN A 299 0.86 10.07 -8.97
CA GLN A 299 1.48 10.99 -9.93
C GLN A 299 3.00 10.76 -10.11
N ASP A 300 3.63 9.99 -9.22
CA ASP A 300 5.03 9.56 -9.29
C ASP A 300 5.13 8.15 -9.89
N TRP A 301 4.09 7.33 -9.71
CA TRP A 301 3.94 5.92 -10.01
C TRP A 301 2.54 5.69 -10.66
N PRO A 302 2.36 5.99 -11.95
CA PRO A 302 1.03 6.09 -12.55
C PRO A 302 0.48 4.82 -13.21
N GLU A 303 1.16 3.67 -13.05
CA GLU A 303 0.84 2.42 -13.73
C GLU A 303 -0.41 1.73 -13.17
N ASN A 304 -0.65 1.84 -11.84
CA ASN A 304 -1.68 1.11 -11.09
C ASN A 304 -3.04 0.95 -11.79
N SER A 305 -3.67 -0.20 -11.57
CA SER A 305 -5.06 -0.46 -11.90
C SER A 305 -6.03 0.33 -11.03
N LEU A 306 -7.03 0.97 -11.65
CA LEU A 306 -8.11 1.61 -10.89
C LEU A 306 -8.91 0.63 -10.02
N ILE A 307 -9.03 -0.63 -10.46
CA ILE A 307 -9.92 -1.62 -9.86
C ILE A 307 -9.19 -2.79 -9.18
N VAL A 308 -7.88 -2.93 -9.39
CA VAL A 308 -7.06 -4.00 -8.78
C VAL A 308 -6.06 -3.35 -7.85
N TRP A 309 -6.39 -3.30 -6.57
CA TRP A 309 -5.55 -2.68 -5.56
C TRP A 309 -4.38 -3.59 -5.15
N GLY A 310 -3.25 -2.97 -4.79
CA GLY A 310 -2.04 -3.72 -4.44
C GLY A 310 -1.45 -4.53 -5.60
N ASP A 311 -1.84 -4.24 -6.84
CA ASP A 311 -1.26 -4.81 -8.06
C ASP A 311 0.23 -4.45 -8.20
N GLN A 312 0.64 -3.34 -7.58
CA GLN A 312 2.02 -2.92 -7.41
C GLN A 312 2.49 -2.99 -5.95
N PRO A 313 3.58 -3.71 -5.64
CA PRO A 313 4.08 -3.85 -4.28
C PRO A 313 4.46 -2.52 -3.61
N GLY A 314 3.78 -2.17 -2.52
CA GLY A 314 4.07 -0.98 -1.74
C GLY A 314 3.49 0.31 -2.34
N GLU A 315 2.49 0.23 -3.21
CA GLU A 315 1.90 1.41 -3.87
C GLU A 315 0.43 1.63 -3.48
N ILE A 316 0.01 1.12 -2.33
CA ILE A 316 -1.40 1.22 -1.88
C ILE A 316 -1.91 2.67 -1.81
N LEU A 317 -1.07 3.64 -1.42
CA LEU A 317 -1.51 5.05 -1.43
C LEU A 317 -1.73 5.59 -2.85
N ALA A 318 -1.09 5.00 -3.88
CA ALA A 318 -1.39 5.33 -5.26
C ALA A 318 -2.82 4.90 -5.61
N ASP A 319 -3.28 3.74 -5.12
CA ASP A 319 -4.65 3.26 -5.32
C ASP A 319 -5.69 4.22 -4.71
N TYR A 320 -5.53 4.58 -3.43
CA TYR A 320 -6.37 5.60 -2.75
C TYR A 320 -6.38 6.95 -3.50
N GLN A 321 -5.21 7.42 -3.93
CA GLN A 321 -5.10 8.68 -4.68
C GLN A 321 -5.78 8.60 -6.04
N MET A 322 -5.70 7.44 -6.69
CA MET A 322 -6.24 7.20 -8.01
C MET A 322 -7.77 7.18 -7.96
N VAL A 323 -8.38 6.43 -7.04
CA VAL A 323 -9.84 6.38 -6.88
C VAL A 323 -10.41 7.72 -6.45
N TYR A 324 -9.70 8.46 -5.60
CA TYR A 324 -10.06 9.82 -5.24
C TYR A 324 -10.16 10.73 -6.49
N LEU A 325 -9.13 10.71 -7.35
CA LEU A 325 -9.07 11.55 -8.54
C LEU A 325 -10.14 11.14 -9.56
N TRP A 326 -10.38 9.84 -9.70
CA TRP A 326 -11.42 9.31 -10.58
C TRP A 326 -12.82 9.68 -10.08
N THR A 327 -13.13 9.53 -8.78
CA THR A 327 -14.43 9.90 -8.21
C THR A 327 -14.70 11.39 -8.32
N MET A 328 -13.66 12.22 -8.11
CA MET A 328 -13.75 13.65 -8.39
C MET A 328 -14.07 13.89 -9.87
N TYR A 329 -13.45 13.16 -10.80
CA TYR A 329 -13.68 13.27 -12.25
C TYR A 329 -15.09 12.89 -12.65
N LEU A 330 -15.57 11.77 -12.14
CA LEU A 330 -16.94 11.32 -12.28
C LEU A 330 -17.92 12.39 -11.77
N PHE A 331 -17.69 12.93 -10.58
CA PHE A 331 -18.54 13.98 -9.99
C PHE A 331 -18.63 15.21 -10.89
N GLN A 332 -17.50 15.74 -11.35
CA GLN A 332 -17.49 17.00 -12.10
C GLN A 332 -18.04 16.84 -13.52
N THR A 333 -17.81 15.69 -14.16
CA THR A 333 -18.17 15.48 -15.57
C THR A 333 -19.53 14.81 -15.74
N GLN A 334 -19.94 13.97 -14.79
CA GLN A 334 -21.13 13.13 -14.92
C GLN A 334 -22.31 13.55 -14.04
N GLY A 335 -22.41 14.82 -13.64
CA GLY A 335 -23.66 15.38 -13.09
C GLY A 335 -23.69 15.63 -11.58
N GLY A 336 -22.55 15.57 -10.89
CA GLY A 336 -22.39 16.05 -9.52
C GLY A 336 -23.05 15.15 -8.47
N ALA A 337 -23.61 15.77 -7.43
CA ALA A 337 -24.16 15.07 -6.25
C ALA A 337 -25.18 13.96 -6.57
N PRO A 338 -26.12 14.13 -7.54
CA PRO A 338 -27.02 13.05 -7.94
C PRO A 338 -26.32 11.78 -8.43
N THR A 339 -25.11 11.89 -8.97
CA THR A 339 -24.32 10.74 -9.46
C THR A 339 -23.71 9.97 -8.30
N LEU A 340 -23.05 10.66 -7.36
CA LEU A 340 -22.46 10.01 -6.19
C LEU A 340 -23.52 9.34 -5.31
N LYS A 341 -24.66 10.03 -5.12
CA LYS A 341 -25.79 9.46 -4.39
C LYS A 341 -26.37 8.22 -5.06
N ALA A 342 -26.41 8.21 -6.40
CA ALA A 342 -26.88 7.05 -7.13
C ALA A 342 -25.87 5.91 -7.12
N LEU A 343 -24.58 6.22 -7.04
CA LEU A 343 -23.49 5.25 -6.94
C LEU A 343 -23.53 4.50 -5.61
N VAL A 344 -23.51 5.21 -4.47
CA VAL A 344 -23.62 4.61 -3.13
C VAL A 344 -24.92 3.81 -2.92
N GLN A 345 -25.95 4.03 -3.73
CA GLN A 345 -27.26 3.38 -3.60
C GLN A 345 -27.52 2.30 -4.67
N GLU A 346 -26.55 2.00 -5.54
CA GLU A 346 -26.68 0.98 -6.57
C GLU A 346 -26.07 -0.34 -6.09
N PRO A 347 -26.87 -1.38 -5.80
CA PRO A 347 -26.41 -2.64 -5.21
C PRO A 347 -25.73 -3.58 -6.21
N ALA A 348 -25.09 -3.04 -7.24
CA ALA A 348 -24.24 -3.85 -8.11
C ALA A 348 -22.86 -3.25 -8.05
N ASN A 349 -21.89 -4.14 -7.90
CA ASN A 349 -20.61 -3.69 -7.42
C ASN A 349 -19.73 -3.29 -8.60
N SER A 350 -18.68 -2.51 -8.31
CA SER A 350 -17.60 -2.20 -9.22
C SER A 350 -18.10 -1.53 -10.52
N ILE A 351 -17.44 -1.86 -11.64
CA ILE A 351 -17.75 -1.34 -12.98
C ILE A 351 -19.24 -1.54 -13.38
N LEU A 352 -19.88 -2.61 -12.89
CA LEU A 352 -21.29 -2.90 -13.21
C LEU A 352 -22.22 -1.85 -12.57
N GLY A 353 -22.01 -1.49 -11.31
CA GLY A 353 -22.72 -0.40 -10.64
C GLY A 353 -22.55 0.94 -11.32
N VAL A 354 -21.29 1.29 -11.59
CA VAL A 354 -20.95 2.55 -12.29
C VAL A 354 -21.65 2.63 -13.65
N ASN A 355 -21.63 1.55 -14.44
CA ASN A 355 -22.33 1.52 -15.72
C ASN A 355 -23.84 1.68 -15.59
N LYS A 356 -24.48 1.10 -14.57
CA LYS A 356 -25.92 1.31 -14.33
C LYS A 356 -26.23 2.76 -13.98
N VAL A 357 -25.42 3.41 -13.15
CA VAL A 357 -25.56 4.82 -12.78
C VAL A 357 -25.35 5.74 -13.98
N LEU A 358 -24.43 5.38 -14.88
CA LEU A 358 -24.12 6.16 -16.09
C LEU A 358 -25.11 5.92 -17.24
N ALA A 359 -25.79 4.77 -17.30
CA ALA A 359 -26.68 4.38 -18.39
C ALA A 359 -27.70 5.47 -18.82
N PRO A 360 -28.34 6.24 -17.91
CA PRO A 360 -29.26 7.33 -18.30
C PRO A 360 -28.61 8.46 -19.11
N ARG A 361 -27.28 8.60 -19.05
CA ARG A 361 -26.48 9.60 -19.76
C ARG A 361 -25.96 9.10 -21.11
N GLY A 362 -26.04 7.79 -21.35
CA GLY A 362 -25.57 7.18 -22.60
C GLY A 362 -24.05 7.14 -22.74
N VAL A 363 -23.33 7.11 -21.62
CA VAL A 363 -21.88 6.89 -21.52
C VAL A 363 -21.64 5.66 -20.65
N THR A 364 -20.49 5.01 -20.83
CA THR A 364 -20.05 3.86 -20.03
C THR A 364 -18.94 4.26 -19.05
N PHE A 365 -18.61 3.37 -18.13
CA PHE A 365 -17.40 3.47 -17.31
C PHE A 365 -16.16 3.66 -18.18
N ALA A 366 -16.01 2.85 -19.24
CA ALA A 366 -14.88 2.90 -20.16
C ALA A 366 -14.73 4.30 -20.79
N ASP A 367 -15.84 4.89 -21.27
CA ASP A 367 -15.82 6.25 -21.84
C ASP A 367 -15.26 7.28 -20.84
N VAL A 368 -15.74 7.23 -19.58
CA VAL A 368 -15.32 8.16 -18.52
C VAL A 368 -13.87 7.91 -18.09
N PHE A 369 -13.48 6.63 -18.00
CA PHE A 369 -12.13 6.22 -17.62
C PHE A 369 -11.08 6.71 -18.63
N TYR A 370 -11.31 6.49 -19.93
CA TYR A 370 -10.35 6.91 -20.96
C TYR A 370 -10.20 8.43 -21.01
N ASP A 371 -11.32 9.16 -20.97
CA ASP A 371 -11.30 10.62 -20.92
C ASP A 371 -10.53 11.10 -19.68
N TRP A 372 -10.76 10.47 -18.52
CA TRP A 372 -10.03 10.79 -17.28
C TRP A 372 -8.53 10.57 -17.40
N LYS A 373 -8.06 9.41 -17.91
CA LYS A 373 -6.61 9.14 -18.06
C LYS A 373 -5.92 10.14 -18.98
N HIS A 374 -6.62 10.70 -19.96
CA HIS A 374 -6.12 11.79 -20.81
C HIS A 374 -6.13 13.15 -20.11
N GLU A 375 -7.20 13.46 -19.39
CA GLU A 375 -7.34 14.72 -18.65
C GLU A 375 -6.35 14.81 -17.47
N MET A 376 -5.90 13.69 -16.91
CA MET A 376 -4.80 13.68 -15.93
C MET A 376 -3.47 14.16 -16.52
N LEU A 377 -3.27 14.06 -17.83
CA LEU A 377 -2.09 14.63 -18.51
C LEU A 377 -2.24 16.12 -18.81
N TYR A 378 -3.42 16.70 -18.65
CA TYR A 378 -3.61 18.15 -18.69
C TYR A 378 -3.21 18.79 -17.35
N GLY A 379 -2.71 20.03 -17.42
CA GLY A 379 -2.64 20.90 -16.23
C GLY A 379 -1.25 21.10 -15.64
N GLY A 380 -1.03 22.31 -15.11
CA GLY A 380 0.08 22.69 -14.23
C GLY A 380 -0.53 23.54 -13.10
N TYR A 381 0.19 24.50 -12.52
CA TYR A 381 -0.43 25.46 -11.58
C TYR A 381 -1.51 26.36 -12.23
N THR A 382 -1.62 26.35 -13.56
CA THR A 382 -2.57 27.15 -14.34
C THR A 382 -3.41 26.29 -15.26
N ASP A 383 -3.98 25.20 -14.74
CA ASP A 383 -4.98 24.46 -15.51
C ASP A 383 -6.19 25.36 -15.81
N THR A 384 -6.61 25.37 -17.08
CA THR A 384 -7.75 26.14 -17.59
C THR A 384 -8.76 25.25 -18.30
N THR A 385 -8.61 23.92 -18.21
CA THR A 385 -9.61 22.95 -18.68
C THR A 385 -10.93 23.14 -17.93
N ALA A 386 -12.02 22.63 -18.52
CA ALA A 386 -13.33 22.65 -17.85
C ALA A 386 -13.31 21.87 -16.53
N TRP A 387 -12.51 20.80 -16.49
CA TRP A 387 -12.20 19.96 -15.32
C TRP A 387 -11.39 20.73 -14.27
N GLY A 388 -10.21 21.25 -14.63
CA GLY A 388 -9.35 21.99 -13.69
C GLY A 388 -10.01 23.26 -13.14
N ALA A 389 -10.88 23.91 -13.92
CA ALA A 389 -11.60 25.12 -13.50
C ALA A 389 -12.65 24.88 -12.40
N THR A 390 -13.09 23.64 -12.20
CA THR A 390 -14.07 23.25 -11.17
C THR A 390 -13.43 22.71 -9.90
N ILE A 391 -12.12 22.46 -9.92
CA ILE A 391 -11.34 22.04 -8.75
C ILE A 391 -11.03 23.26 -7.87
N SER A 392 -11.50 23.26 -6.62
CA SER A 392 -11.20 24.30 -5.61
C SER A 392 -10.99 23.70 -4.21
N PRO A 393 -9.81 23.86 -3.58
CA PRO A 393 -8.61 24.53 -4.10
C PRO A 393 -7.99 23.74 -5.28
N PRO A 394 -7.23 24.39 -6.18
CA PRO A 394 -6.62 23.73 -7.33
C PRO A 394 -5.65 22.61 -6.90
N PHE A 395 -5.49 21.59 -7.75
CA PHE A 395 -4.50 20.52 -7.58
C PHE A 395 -3.39 20.62 -8.63
N TYR A 396 -2.15 20.38 -8.23
CA TYR A 396 -1.02 20.32 -9.17
C TYR A 396 -1.01 19.01 -9.98
N LEU A 397 -1.79 18.96 -11.06
CA LEU A 397 -1.79 17.82 -12.00
C LEU A 397 -0.46 17.67 -12.76
N GLY A 398 0.37 18.72 -12.79
CA GLY A 398 1.65 18.74 -13.51
C GLY A 398 2.67 17.69 -13.04
N ARG A 399 2.56 17.21 -11.79
CA ARG A 399 3.46 16.20 -11.22
C ARG A 399 3.47 14.90 -12.03
N LEU A 400 2.31 14.45 -12.51
CA LEU A 400 2.22 13.25 -13.36
C LEU A 400 3.09 13.38 -14.62
N ARG A 401 3.15 14.58 -15.22
CA ARG A 401 3.98 14.83 -16.41
C ARG A 401 5.48 14.84 -16.11
N GLU A 402 5.87 15.10 -14.87
CA GLU A 402 7.28 15.08 -14.45
C GLU A 402 7.82 13.64 -14.36
N ASN A 403 6.94 12.68 -14.04
CA ASN A 403 7.27 11.27 -13.80
C ASN A 403 6.82 10.31 -14.92
N LEU A 404 6.49 10.83 -16.10
CA LEU A 404 6.18 9.98 -17.26
C LEU A 404 7.28 8.95 -17.50
N SER A 405 6.87 7.75 -17.85
CA SER A 405 7.69 6.58 -18.20
C SER A 405 8.49 5.97 -17.04
N PHE A 406 8.26 6.40 -15.79
CA PHE A 406 8.93 5.82 -14.63
C PHE A 406 8.56 4.34 -14.47
N GLN A 407 7.26 4.00 -14.57
CA GLN A 407 6.79 2.62 -14.43
C GLN A 407 6.34 1.94 -15.73
N GLY A 408 5.97 2.68 -16.77
CA GLY A 408 5.33 2.09 -17.96
C GLY A 408 6.20 1.15 -18.82
N TYR A 409 7.37 0.74 -18.32
CA TYR A 409 8.23 -0.35 -18.84
C TYR A 409 8.99 -1.10 -17.72
N ASP A 410 8.68 -0.86 -16.46
CA ASP A 410 9.34 -1.52 -15.32
C ASP A 410 8.70 -2.87 -15.03
N THR A 411 7.37 -2.94 -15.13
CA THR A 411 6.61 -4.21 -15.15
C THR A 411 6.32 -4.60 -16.61
N PRO A 412 6.45 -5.87 -17.01
CA PRO A 412 6.01 -6.31 -18.32
C PRO A 412 4.49 -6.18 -18.49
N GLY A 413 4.07 -5.45 -19.52
CA GLY A 413 2.67 -5.29 -19.89
C GLY A 413 2.01 -4.06 -19.26
N ALA A 414 0.69 -3.94 -19.41
CA ALA A 414 -0.14 -2.96 -18.72
C ALA A 414 -1.11 -3.69 -17.77
N PRO A 415 -1.58 -3.08 -16.68
CA PRO A 415 -2.65 -3.62 -15.83
C PRO A 415 -4.05 -3.38 -16.40
N GLN A 416 -5.01 -4.22 -15.95
CA GLN A 416 -6.43 -4.05 -16.28
C GLN A 416 -6.91 -2.71 -15.76
N TRP A 417 -7.52 -1.86 -16.60
CA TRP A 417 -7.98 -0.53 -16.17
C TRP A 417 -6.91 0.32 -15.45
N GLY A 418 -5.63 0.13 -15.76
CA GLY A 418 -4.56 1.07 -15.44
C GLY A 418 -3.94 1.63 -16.72
N SER A 419 -2.77 2.27 -16.64
CA SER A 419 -2.13 2.80 -17.85
C SER A 419 -0.63 3.02 -17.77
N ASP A 420 0.03 2.71 -18.87
CA ASP A 420 1.39 3.15 -19.11
C ASP A 420 1.42 4.51 -19.77
N TYR A 421 2.18 5.43 -19.19
CA TYR A 421 2.39 6.77 -19.72
C TYR A 421 3.81 6.93 -20.25
N ILE A 422 4.00 6.87 -21.56
CA ILE A 422 5.32 6.77 -22.18
C ILE A 422 5.65 8.05 -22.96
N LYS A 423 6.69 8.78 -22.54
CA LYS A 423 7.15 10.00 -23.23
C LYS A 423 8.02 9.65 -24.44
N ILE A 424 7.58 10.09 -25.63
CA ILE A 424 8.30 9.92 -26.90
C ILE A 424 8.66 11.30 -27.46
N GLY A 425 9.94 11.56 -27.66
CA GLY A 425 10.44 12.84 -28.19
C GLY A 425 10.73 12.82 -29.68
N TYR A 426 11.30 13.92 -30.15
CA TYR A 426 11.68 14.09 -31.53
C TYR A 426 12.92 13.28 -31.88
N HIS A 427 12.91 12.68 -33.06
CA HIS A 427 14.10 12.12 -33.71
C HIS A 427 13.94 12.22 -35.23
N PRO A 428 14.98 12.53 -36.02
CA PRO A 428 14.85 12.67 -37.47
C PRO A 428 14.45 11.39 -38.22
N ALA A 429 14.63 10.22 -37.58
CA ALA A 429 14.19 8.93 -38.09
C ALA A 429 12.83 8.46 -37.54
N LEU A 430 12.17 9.29 -36.71
CA LEU A 430 10.83 8.99 -36.22
C LEU A 430 9.87 8.91 -37.41
N GLY A 431 9.01 7.89 -37.41
CA GLY A 431 8.08 7.61 -38.50
C GLY A 431 6.96 6.70 -38.01
N LYS A 432 6.71 5.63 -38.75
CA LYS A 432 5.73 4.62 -38.35
C LYS A 432 6.25 3.77 -37.20
N ILE A 433 5.38 3.54 -36.22
CA ILE A 433 5.56 2.56 -35.16
C ILE A 433 4.50 1.47 -35.28
N TRP A 434 4.84 0.29 -34.77
CA TRP A 434 3.98 -0.88 -34.72
C TRP A 434 3.74 -1.24 -33.26
N PHE A 435 2.47 -1.47 -32.96
CA PHE A 435 2.02 -2.01 -31.68
C PHE A 435 1.56 -3.45 -31.91
N ASP A 436 1.86 -4.29 -30.94
CA ASP A 436 1.57 -5.74 -30.91
C ASP A 436 1.16 -6.06 -29.47
N GLY A 437 -0.14 -5.95 -29.19
CA GLY A 437 -0.73 -6.31 -27.90
C GLY A 437 -0.95 -7.81 -27.79
N PHE A 438 -1.18 -8.29 -26.58
CA PHE A 438 -1.66 -9.65 -26.36
C PHE A 438 -3.01 -9.85 -27.05
N ASP A 439 -3.09 -10.82 -27.97
CA ASP A 439 -4.22 -11.01 -28.89
C ASP A 439 -5.34 -11.91 -28.31
N GLY A 440 -5.41 -12.05 -26.99
CA GLY A 440 -6.55 -12.69 -26.33
C GLY A 440 -6.75 -14.17 -26.72
N VAL A 441 -5.77 -14.85 -27.32
CA VAL A 441 -6.01 -16.19 -27.91
C VAL A 441 -6.33 -17.25 -26.84
N SER A 442 -5.81 -17.10 -25.62
CA SER A 442 -6.15 -17.93 -24.47
C SER A 442 -5.66 -17.29 -23.17
N ILE A 443 -6.56 -17.14 -22.21
CA ILE A 443 -6.27 -16.73 -20.84
C ILE A 443 -6.17 -18.02 -20.01
N PRO A 444 -4.97 -18.47 -19.61
CA PRO A 444 -4.82 -19.72 -18.88
C PRO A 444 -5.55 -19.66 -17.53
N PRO A 445 -5.99 -20.80 -16.98
CA PRO A 445 -6.58 -20.82 -15.64
C PRO A 445 -5.57 -20.28 -14.60
N PRO A 446 -6.01 -19.54 -13.58
CA PRO A 446 -5.15 -18.98 -12.53
C PRO A 446 -4.58 -20.03 -11.55
N TRP A 447 -4.80 -21.31 -11.86
CA TRP A 447 -4.30 -22.46 -11.13
C TRP A 447 -2.90 -22.85 -11.59
N THR A 448 -2.06 -23.31 -10.66
CA THR A 448 -0.68 -23.69 -10.94
C THR A 448 -0.43 -25.17 -10.63
N VAL A 449 0.60 -25.73 -11.26
CA VAL A 449 1.14 -27.05 -10.91
C VAL A 449 2.36 -26.83 -10.02
N THR A 450 2.34 -27.35 -8.80
CA THR A 450 3.40 -27.13 -7.82
C THR A 450 3.84 -28.44 -7.16
N SER A 451 5.12 -28.49 -6.75
CA SER A 451 5.66 -29.55 -5.88
C SER A 451 5.66 -29.15 -4.40
N GLU A 452 5.24 -27.92 -4.09
CA GLU A 452 5.15 -27.41 -2.73
C GLU A 452 3.86 -27.90 -2.09
N LEU A 453 4.00 -28.72 -1.04
CA LEU A 453 2.87 -29.31 -0.34
C LEU A 453 2.64 -28.57 0.98
N PRO A 454 1.42 -28.07 1.25
CA PRO A 454 1.11 -27.35 2.49
C PRO A 454 1.08 -28.30 3.69
N PHE A 455 0.83 -29.58 3.46
CA PHE A 455 0.70 -30.61 4.47
C PHE A 455 1.43 -31.88 4.03
N PRO A 456 2.07 -32.64 4.95
CA PRO A 456 2.72 -33.90 4.59
C PRO A 456 1.79 -34.83 3.79
N PRO A 457 2.23 -35.35 2.63
CA PRO A 457 1.38 -36.15 1.78
C PRO A 457 0.91 -37.41 2.52
N SER A 458 -0.34 -37.79 2.28
CA SER A 458 -0.93 -39.01 2.81
C SER A 458 -1.79 -39.70 1.74
N GLY A 459 -2.05 -41.00 1.90
CA GLY A 459 -2.74 -41.77 0.87
C GLY A 459 -1.88 -41.96 -0.38
N ASP A 460 -2.48 -41.70 -1.55
CA ASP A 460 -1.84 -41.84 -2.87
C ASP A 460 -1.20 -40.53 -3.38
N VAL A 461 -1.25 -39.45 -2.59
CA VAL A 461 -0.67 -38.14 -2.94
C VAL A 461 0.84 -38.24 -3.10
N ALA A 462 1.34 -37.86 -4.27
CA ALA A 462 2.77 -37.88 -4.59
C ALA A 462 3.06 -37.00 -5.82
N GLY A 463 4.28 -36.45 -5.89
CA GLY A 463 4.69 -35.67 -7.06
C GLY A 463 4.11 -34.26 -7.03
N ASN A 464 3.70 -33.78 -8.20
CA ASN A 464 3.13 -32.44 -8.35
C ASN A 464 1.62 -32.44 -8.11
N VAL A 465 1.11 -31.35 -7.54
CA VAL A 465 -0.31 -31.12 -7.27
C VAL A 465 -0.80 -29.87 -8.00
N LEU A 466 -2.11 -29.78 -8.21
CA LEU A 466 -2.76 -28.54 -8.62
C LEU A 466 -2.98 -27.66 -7.39
N TYR A 467 -2.71 -26.38 -7.52
CA TYR A 467 -2.92 -25.38 -6.48
C TYR A 467 -3.67 -24.19 -7.04
N SER A 468 -4.75 -23.80 -6.35
CA SER A 468 -5.59 -22.66 -6.74
C SER A 468 -4.87 -21.32 -6.63
N GLY A 469 -3.94 -21.17 -5.68
CA GLY A 469 -3.60 -19.83 -5.18
C GLY A 469 -4.69 -19.32 -4.23
N HIS A 470 -4.53 -18.07 -3.81
CA HIS A 470 -5.53 -17.28 -3.12
C HIS A 470 -5.26 -15.80 -3.46
N GLN A 471 -6.35 -15.04 -3.61
CA GLN A 471 -6.38 -13.59 -3.73
C GLN A 471 -7.74 -13.15 -3.19
N ASP A 472 -7.77 -12.02 -2.48
CA ASP A 472 -9.01 -11.43 -2.00
C ASP A 472 -9.85 -10.93 -3.18
N PHE A 473 -11.17 -11.03 -3.04
CA PHE A 473 -12.20 -10.62 -3.99
C PHE A 473 -12.03 -11.24 -5.39
N ASP A 474 -11.73 -12.55 -5.43
CA ASP A 474 -11.33 -13.27 -6.66
C ASP A 474 -12.14 -14.56 -6.90
N ASP A 475 -12.17 -15.00 -8.17
CA ASP A 475 -12.94 -16.15 -8.62
C ASP A 475 -12.13 -17.07 -9.56
N ARG A 476 -11.51 -18.10 -8.98
CA ARG A 476 -10.44 -18.87 -9.59
C ARG A 476 -10.93 -20.19 -10.17
N PHE A 477 -11.26 -20.19 -11.45
CA PHE A 477 -11.70 -21.36 -12.20
C PHE A 477 -10.56 -22.21 -12.79
N LEU A 478 -10.61 -23.52 -12.57
CA LEU A 478 -9.96 -24.54 -13.39
C LEU A 478 -11.02 -25.42 -14.06
N ILE A 479 -11.23 -25.22 -15.35
CA ILE A 479 -12.25 -25.93 -16.14
C ILE A 479 -11.60 -26.98 -17.02
N ILE A 480 -12.13 -28.19 -17.02
CA ILE A 480 -11.60 -29.31 -17.78
C ILE A 480 -12.74 -29.98 -18.58
N PRO A 481 -12.62 -30.13 -19.91
CA PRO A 481 -13.58 -30.89 -20.69
C PRO A 481 -13.44 -32.39 -20.39
N VAL A 482 -14.56 -33.04 -20.07
CA VAL A 482 -14.58 -34.44 -19.62
C VAL A 482 -15.70 -35.20 -20.33
N ASP A 483 -15.39 -36.40 -20.84
CA ASP A 483 -16.39 -37.38 -21.24
C ASP A 483 -16.74 -38.29 -20.05
N VAL A 484 -17.96 -38.15 -19.51
CA VAL A 484 -18.39 -38.96 -18.36
C VAL A 484 -18.76 -40.37 -18.85
N PRO A 485 -18.14 -41.43 -18.30
CA PRO A 485 -18.42 -42.78 -18.77
C PRO A 485 -19.84 -43.22 -18.38
N ALA A 486 -20.51 -43.95 -19.27
CA ALA A 486 -21.84 -44.49 -19.00
C ALA A 486 -21.84 -45.54 -17.87
N ALA A 487 -20.68 -46.15 -17.60
CA ALA A 487 -20.45 -47.09 -16.51
C ALA A 487 -19.43 -46.47 -15.54
N ASN A 488 -19.72 -46.56 -14.24
CA ASN A 488 -18.94 -45.90 -13.18
C ASN A 488 -18.81 -44.37 -13.37
N PRO A 489 -19.92 -43.62 -13.47
CA PRO A 489 -19.89 -42.16 -13.62
C PRO A 489 -19.55 -41.49 -12.28
N THR A 490 -18.30 -41.57 -11.85
CA THR A 490 -17.81 -40.98 -10.59
C THR A 490 -16.62 -40.07 -10.84
N LEU A 491 -16.54 -38.97 -10.10
CA LEU A 491 -15.33 -38.17 -9.97
C LEU A 491 -14.64 -38.54 -8.65
N GLU A 492 -13.34 -38.81 -8.70
CA GLU A 492 -12.51 -39.14 -7.52
C GLU A 492 -11.24 -38.29 -7.55
N PHE A 493 -10.83 -37.72 -6.43
CA PHE A 493 -9.56 -37.01 -6.30
C PHE A 493 -9.10 -36.93 -4.84
N GLU A 494 -7.83 -36.62 -4.63
CA GLU A 494 -7.25 -36.30 -3.34
C GLU A 494 -7.13 -34.78 -3.20
N THR A 495 -7.42 -34.23 -2.03
CA THR A 495 -7.42 -32.77 -1.84
C THR A 495 -7.06 -32.35 -0.42
N PHE A 496 -6.50 -31.16 -0.30
CA PHE A 496 -6.31 -30.43 0.95
C PHE A 496 -6.78 -29.00 0.74
N TRP A 497 -7.45 -28.41 1.73
CA TRP A 497 -7.87 -27.02 1.68
C TRP A 497 -7.69 -26.31 3.03
N ASN A 498 -7.36 -25.02 2.94
CA ASN A 498 -7.37 -24.03 4.02
C ASN A 498 -8.04 -22.77 3.45
N ILE A 499 -9.34 -22.67 3.66
CA ILE A 499 -10.25 -21.71 3.07
C ILE A 499 -11.01 -21.04 4.22
N GLU A 500 -11.34 -19.75 4.14
CA GLU A 500 -12.08 -19.11 5.23
C GLU A 500 -13.42 -19.82 5.49
N ASP A 501 -13.76 -20.01 6.76
CA ASP A 501 -14.96 -20.73 7.18
C ASP A 501 -16.24 -19.94 6.86
N TYR A 502 -17.11 -20.52 6.03
CA TYR A 502 -18.46 -20.04 5.68
C TYR A 502 -18.55 -18.79 4.78
N TRP A 503 -17.45 -18.13 4.53
CA TRP A 503 -17.29 -16.94 3.67
C TRP A 503 -16.79 -17.36 2.29
N ASP A 504 -15.63 -18.00 2.27
CA ASP A 504 -14.99 -18.55 1.08
C ASP A 504 -15.37 -20.01 0.76
N TYR A 505 -15.35 -20.36 -0.53
CA TYR A 505 -15.69 -21.71 -0.97
C TYR A 505 -14.87 -22.27 -2.14
N ALA A 506 -14.50 -23.54 -1.99
CA ALA A 506 -14.04 -24.40 -3.08
C ALA A 506 -15.20 -25.26 -3.63
N PHE A 507 -15.64 -24.97 -4.85
CA PHE A 507 -16.72 -25.67 -5.53
C PHE A 507 -16.20 -26.69 -6.54
N VAL A 508 -16.88 -27.85 -6.59
CA VAL A 508 -16.79 -28.78 -7.71
C VAL A 508 -18.06 -28.63 -8.53
N GLN A 509 -17.95 -28.11 -9.75
CA GLN A 509 -19.12 -27.73 -10.55
C GLN A 509 -19.13 -28.40 -11.93
N VAL A 510 -20.32 -28.55 -12.51
CA VAL A 510 -20.52 -29.05 -13.87
C VAL A 510 -21.30 -28.06 -14.71
N SER A 511 -20.84 -27.82 -15.93
CA SER A 511 -21.61 -27.12 -16.96
C SER A 511 -21.86 -28.03 -18.16
N THR A 512 -23.09 -27.95 -18.70
CA THR A 512 -23.54 -28.65 -19.92
C THR A 512 -23.95 -27.71 -21.04
N ASP A 513 -23.78 -26.40 -20.84
CA ASP A 513 -24.24 -25.34 -21.74
C ASP A 513 -23.11 -24.39 -22.17
N GLY A 514 -21.86 -24.87 -22.14
CA GLY A 514 -20.69 -24.12 -22.57
C GLY A 514 -20.28 -23.05 -21.56
N ALA A 515 -20.25 -23.39 -20.27
CA ALA A 515 -19.90 -22.51 -19.15
C ALA A 515 -20.86 -21.31 -18.96
N ALA A 516 -22.04 -21.32 -19.57
CA ALA A 516 -23.05 -20.30 -19.33
C ALA A 516 -23.67 -20.42 -17.93
N THR A 517 -23.88 -21.65 -17.45
CA THR A 517 -24.31 -21.91 -16.07
C THR A 517 -23.54 -23.06 -15.43
N TRP A 518 -23.47 -23.04 -14.10
CA TRP A 518 -22.74 -24.02 -13.29
C TRP A 518 -23.68 -24.70 -12.29
N THR A 519 -23.55 -26.02 -12.15
CA THR A 519 -24.25 -26.80 -11.11
C THR A 519 -23.21 -27.36 -10.14
N SER A 520 -23.23 -26.91 -8.89
CA SER A 520 -22.37 -27.44 -7.84
C SER A 520 -22.77 -28.87 -7.46
N LEU A 521 -21.76 -29.74 -7.41
CA LEU A 521 -21.89 -31.12 -6.95
C LEU A 521 -21.72 -31.17 -5.44
N SER A 522 -22.43 -32.09 -4.79
CA SER A 522 -22.30 -32.31 -3.35
C SER A 522 -21.73 -33.68 -3.03
N ASN A 523 -21.06 -33.76 -1.88
CA ASN A 523 -20.66 -35.00 -1.26
C ASN A 523 -20.83 -34.89 0.28
N THR A 524 -20.12 -35.69 1.07
CA THR A 524 -20.24 -35.67 2.53
C THR A 524 -19.54 -34.50 3.22
N ASP A 525 -18.57 -33.88 2.55
CA ASP A 525 -17.66 -32.88 3.11
C ASP A 525 -17.94 -31.47 2.56
N THR A 526 -18.83 -31.35 1.58
CA THR A 526 -19.40 -30.06 1.11
C THR A 526 -20.62 -29.62 1.94
N ILE A 527 -20.76 -28.32 2.19
CA ILE A 527 -21.89 -27.74 2.97
C ILE A 527 -22.64 -26.67 2.17
N THR A 528 -23.84 -26.29 2.64
CA THR A 528 -24.68 -25.24 2.01
C THR A 528 -24.83 -23.97 2.84
N GLU A 529 -24.37 -24.02 4.09
CA GLU A 529 -24.51 -22.96 5.07
C GLU A 529 -23.43 -21.92 4.84
N THR A 530 -23.78 -20.70 4.44
CA THR A 530 -22.83 -19.57 4.38
C THR A 530 -23.00 -18.65 5.57
N ASP A 531 -22.02 -17.76 5.77
CA ASP A 531 -22.26 -16.57 6.57
C ASP A 531 -23.42 -15.74 5.95
N PRO A 532 -24.30 -15.12 6.74
CA PRO A 532 -25.34 -14.23 6.23
C PRO A 532 -24.81 -13.05 5.43
N HIS A 533 -23.55 -12.66 5.62
CA HIS A 533 -22.90 -11.53 4.97
C HIS A 533 -21.98 -11.94 3.82
N ALA A 534 -21.56 -13.21 3.70
CA ALA A 534 -20.74 -13.72 2.58
C ALA A 534 -21.17 -13.23 1.18
N HIS A 535 -20.23 -13.16 0.23
CA HIS A 535 -20.52 -12.61 -1.10
C HIS A 535 -21.74 -13.28 -1.79
N GLY A 536 -22.61 -12.48 -2.43
CA GLY A 536 -23.86 -12.96 -3.03
C GLY A 536 -23.68 -14.10 -4.03
N ILE A 537 -22.64 -14.00 -4.88
CA ILE A 537 -22.29 -15.05 -5.86
C ILE A 537 -21.90 -16.37 -5.16
N ILE A 538 -21.21 -16.32 -4.03
CA ILE A 538 -20.84 -17.51 -3.26
C ILE A 538 -22.11 -18.17 -2.69
N LYS A 539 -22.99 -17.37 -2.08
CA LYS A 539 -24.29 -17.81 -1.55
C LYS A 539 -25.14 -18.52 -2.61
N ASP A 540 -25.10 -18.06 -3.85
CA ASP A 540 -25.84 -18.64 -4.96
C ASP A 540 -25.23 -19.95 -5.50
N ASN A 541 -23.97 -20.24 -5.19
CA ASN A 541 -23.22 -21.37 -5.74
C ASN A 541 -22.98 -22.54 -4.77
N VAL A 542 -23.30 -22.43 -3.48
CA VAL A 542 -23.22 -23.57 -2.55
C VAL A 542 -24.10 -24.76 -3.01
N PRO A 543 -23.67 -26.02 -2.82
CA PRO A 543 -22.67 -26.48 -1.86
C PRO A 543 -21.21 -26.49 -2.33
N GLY A 544 -20.27 -26.33 -1.38
CA GLY A 544 -18.83 -26.44 -1.61
C GLY A 544 -18.04 -26.77 -0.33
N PHE A 545 -16.72 -26.91 -0.45
CA PHE A 545 -15.80 -27.01 0.69
C PHE A 545 -15.48 -25.62 1.23
N THR A 546 -15.39 -25.51 2.54
CA THR A 546 -14.99 -24.29 3.25
C THR A 546 -14.21 -24.71 4.51
N GLY A 547 -13.49 -23.78 5.14
CA GLY A 547 -12.74 -24.04 6.36
C GLY A 547 -11.40 -24.76 6.18
N PHE A 548 -10.96 -25.45 7.24
CA PHE A 548 -9.72 -26.22 7.25
C PHE A 548 -9.95 -27.73 7.20
N SER A 549 -9.37 -28.38 6.20
CA SER A 549 -9.52 -29.84 5.96
C SER A 549 -8.86 -30.74 7.02
N GLU A 550 -7.91 -30.21 7.80
CA GLU A 550 -7.07 -30.94 8.77
C GLU A 550 -6.20 -32.08 8.15
N GLY A 551 -5.89 -31.97 6.86
CA GLY A 551 -5.02 -32.91 6.13
C GLY A 551 -5.63 -33.36 4.80
N TRP A 552 -4.88 -34.15 4.05
CA TRP A 552 -5.32 -34.66 2.75
C TRP A 552 -6.53 -35.61 2.89
N ARG A 553 -7.58 -35.34 2.12
CA ARG A 553 -8.80 -36.13 2.03
C ARG A 553 -8.98 -36.71 0.64
N LYS A 554 -9.77 -37.78 0.56
CA LYS A 554 -10.15 -38.41 -0.69
C LYS A 554 -11.64 -38.18 -0.91
N GLU A 555 -11.95 -37.44 -1.96
CA GLU A 555 -13.30 -37.00 -2.27
C GLU A 555 -13.88 -37.78 -3.44
N VAL A 556 -15.17 -38.11 -3.36
CA VAL A 556 -15.90 -38.82 -4.41
C VAL A 556 -17.23 -38.13 -4.67
N PHE A 557 -17.48 -37.77 -5.93
CA PHE A 557 -18.72 -37.15 -6.38
C PHE A 557 -19.47 -38.04 -7.38
N ASP A 558 -20.80 -38.04 -7.30
CA ASP A 558 -21.67 -38.76 -8.23
C ASP A 558 -21.89 -37.95 -9.52
N LEU A 559 -21.46 -38.50 -10.65
CA LEU A 559 -21.71 -37.95 -11.98
C LEU A 559 -22.80 -38.72 -12.74
N SER A 560 -23.56 -39.60 -12.08
CA SER A 560 -24.66 -40.35 -12.72
C SER A 560 -25.63 -39.50 -13.55
N PRO A 561 -25.99 -38.25 -13.16
CA PRO A 561 -26.83 -37.38 -14.00
C PRO A 561 -26.22 -37.08 -15.38
N TYR A 562 -24.89 -37.13 -15.49
CA TYR A 562 -24.11 -36.80 -16.69
C TYR A 562 -23.58 -38.05 -17.41
N ALA A 563 -23.95 -39.26 -16.97
CA ALA A 563 -23.43 -40.51 -17.52
C ALA A 563 -23.59 -40.60 -19.05
N GLY A 564 -22.47 -40.78 -19.75
CA GLY A 564 -22.42 -40.84 -21.21
C GLY A 564 -22.47 -39.49 -21.94
N GLN A 565 -22.34 -38.37 -21.21
CA GLN A 565 -22.33 -37.02 -21.76
C GLN A 565 -20.91 -36.43 -21.73
N SER A 566 -20.62 -35.50 -22.65
CA SER A 566 -19.46 -34.62 -22.56
C SER A 566 -19.86 -33.38 -21.77
N ILE A 567 -19.08 -33.03 -20.75
CA ILE A 567 -19.33 -31.91 -19.83
C ILE A 567 -18.09 -31.04 -19.68
N LEU A 568 -18.27 -29.84 -19.13
CA LEU A 568 -17.20 -29.07 -18.50
C LEU A 568 -17.24 -29.32 -17.00
N LEU A 569 -16.15 -29.85 -16.44
CA LEU A 569 -15.94 -30.02 -15.00
C LEU A 569 -15.09 -28.85 -14.49
N ALA A 570 -15.53 -28.15 -13.45
CA ALA A 570 -14.78 -27.06 -12.83
C ALA A 570 -14.39 -27.38 -11.39
N PHE A 571 -13.16 -27.00 -11.06
CA PHE A 571 -12.72 -26.73 -9.69
C PHE A 571 -12.63 -25.21 -9.57
N ARG A 572 -13.51 -24.61 -8.78
CA ARG A 572 -13.62 -23.15 -8.60
C ARG A 572 -13.30 -22.81 -7.16
N TYR A 573 -12.31 -21.97 -6.91
CA TYR A 573 -12.12 -21.35 -5.60
C TYR A 573 -12.61 -19.90 -5.70
N ALA A 574 -13.74 -19.59 -5.07
CA ALA A 574 -14.26 -18.24 -4.96
C ALA A 574 -13.97 -17.71 -3.56
N ALA A 575 -13.34 -16.55 -3.51
CA ALA A 575 -13.01 -15.85 -2.28
C ALA A 575 -13.74 -14.51 -2.26
N ASP A 576 -14.23 -14.10 -1.09
CA ASP A 576 -14.82 -12.77 -0.93
C ASP A 576 -13.78 -11.72 -0.56
N TRP A 577 -14.21 -10.60 0.01
CA TRP A 577 -13.42 -9.37 0.08
C TRP A 577 -12.19 -9.46 1.00
N ALA A 578 -12.08 -10.41 1.94
CA ALA A 578 -10.77 -10.75 2.54
C ALA A 578 -10.70 -12.11 3.27
N ALA A 579 -9.72 -12.20 4.17
CA ALA A 579 -9.35 -13.31 5.03
C ALA A 579 -8.91 -14.56 4.26
N ALA A 580 -7.58 -14.68 4.16
CA ALA A 580 -6.95 -15.82 3.53
C ALA A 580 -6.92 -17.05 4.46
N GLY A 581 -7.94 -17.91 4.37
CA GLY A 581 -7.97 -19.22 5.01
C GLY A 581 -8.27 -19.21 6.52
N SER A 582 -8.71 -20.35 7.08
CA SER A 582 -9.12 -20.45 8.49
C SER A 582 -7.98 -20.59 9.52
N VAL A 583 -6.78 -21.01 9.10
CA VAL A 583 -5.65 -21.22 10.02
C VAL A 583 -4.35 -20.63 9.46
N SER A 584 -3.63 -19.85 10.26
CA SER A 584 -2.43 -19.13 9.81
C SER A 584 -1.18 -20.01 9.72
N GLU A 585 -1.18 -21.20 10.33
CA GLU A 585 -0.03 -22.11 10.27
C GLU A 585 0.19 -22.74 8.89
N TYR A 586 -0.82 -22.68 8.03
CA TYR A 586 -0.80 -23.25 6.69
C TYR A 586 -1.12 -22.16 5.67
N PRO A 587 -0.55 -22.21 4.46
CA PRO A 587 -0.92 -21.26 3.42
C PRO A 587 -2.41 -21.41 3.06
N PRO A 588 -3.09 -20.31 2.70
CA PRO A 588 -4.46 -20.33 2.21
C PRO A 588 -4.56 -20.98 0.82
N GLY A 589 -5.74 -21.50 0.50
CA GLY A 589 -6.09 -22.01 -0.83
C GLY A 589 -6.47 -23.49 -0.88
N TRP A 590 -6.51 -24.03 -2.09
CA TRP A 590 -7.03 -25.35 -2.41
C TRP A 590 -6.05 -26.16 -3.27
N TRP A 591 -5.73 -27.36 -2.79
CA TRP A 591 -4.84 -28.30 -3.46
C TRP A 591 -5.57 -29.56 -3.89
N ILE A 592 -5.26 -30.05 -5.09
CA ILE A 592 -5.91 -31.22 -5.69
C ILE A 592 -4.85 -32.10 -6.36
N ASP A 593 -4.98 -33.41 -6.18
CA ASP A 593 -4.13 -34.41 -6.80
C ASP A 593 -4.97 -35.58 -7.37
N ASN A 594 -4.39 -36.36 -8.28
CA ASN A 594 -4.88 -37.67 -8.72
C ASN A 594 -6.34 -37.69 -9.23
N VAL A 595 -6.78 -36.61 -9.89
CA VAL A 595 -8.15 -36.46 -10.40
C VAL A 595 -8.50 -37.56 -11.42
N LYS A 596 -9.58 -38.30 -11.16
CA LYS A 596 -10.13 -39.36 -12.01
C LYS A 596 -11.59 -39.15 -12.32
N VAL A 597 -12.00 -39.48 -13.54
CA VAL A 597 -13.40 -39.65 -13.93
C VAL A 597 -13.62 -41.07 -14.41
N GLY A 598 -14.45 -41.83 -13.69
CA GLY A 598 -14.50 -43.28 -13.77
C GLY A 598 -13.13 -43.91 -13.48
N ASP A 599 -12.59 -44.64 -14.47
CA ASP A 599 -11.27 -45.28 -14.36
C ASP A 599 -10.13 -44.46 -15.01
N ALA A 600 -10.44 -43.29 -15.58
CA ALA A 600 -9.48 -42.48 -16.33
C ALA A 600 -8.92 -41.34 -15.48
N TYR A 601 -7.58 -41.22 -15.43
CA TYR A 601 -6.91 -40.06 -14.84
C TYR A 601 -6.99 -38.85 -15.76
N ILE A 602 -7.40 -37.72 -15.20
CA ILE A 602 -7.45 -36.41 -15.85
C ILE A 602 -6.27 -35.54 -15.38
N PHE A 603 -5.83 -35.70 -14.14
CA PHE A 603 -4.63 -35.04 -13.58
C PHE A 603 -3.75 -36.05 -12.82
N THR A 604 -2.43 -35.87 -12.91
CA THR A 604 -1.43 -36.57 -12.07
C THR A 604 -0.21 -35.70 -11.80
N GLU A 605 0.44 -35.14 -12.84
CA GLU A 605 1.74 -34.46 -12.67
C GLU A 605 1.88 -33.13 -13.43
N THR A 606 0.99 -32.89 -14.40
CA THR A 606 1.03 -31.73 -15.30
C THR A 606 -0.38 -31.21 -15.52
N MET A 607 -0.51 -29.93 -15.85
CA MET A 607 -1.79 -29.27 -16.09
C MET A 607 -2.66 -30.13 -17.03
N PRO A 608 -3.95 -30.38 -16.70
CA PRO A 608 -4.81 -31.21 -17.52
C PRO A 608 -4.88 -30.72 -18.97
N ALA A 609 -4.87 -31.67 -19.91
CA ALA A 609 -4.95 -31.32 -21.33
C ALA A 609 -6.30 -30.65 -21.63
N GLY A 610 -6.24 -29.46 -22.23
CA GLY A 610 -7.44 -28.67 -22.51
C GLY A 610 -8.06 -28.00 -21.28
N ALA A 611 -7.30 -27.85 -20.19
CA ALA A 611 -7.69 -26.99 -19.08
C ALA A 611 -7.89 -25.53 -19.57
N MET A 612 -8.93 -24.87 -19.06
CA MET A 612 -9.38 -23.54 -19.45
C MET A 612 -9.65 -22.69 -18.22
N SER A 613 -9.47 -21.38 -18.34
CA SER A 613 -10.10 -20.39 -17.45
C SER A 613 -11.59 -20.25 -17.80
N ILE A 614 -12.33 -19.49 -16.97
CA ILE A 614 -13.71 -19.11 -17.29
C ILE A 614 -13.80 -18.23 -18.55
N PHE A 615 -12.80 -17.37 -18.78
CA PHE A 615 -12.71 -16.52 -19.97
C PHE A 615 -12.59 -17.38 -21.23
N ASP A 616 -11.67 -18.35 -21.24
CA ASP A 616 -11.50 -19.30 -22.34
C ASP A 616 -12.77 -20.12 -22.59
N ALA A 617 -13.40 -20.60 -21.51
CA ALA A 617 -14.60 -21.42 -21.60
C ALA A 617 -15.79 -20.68 -22.25
N ARG A 618 -15.89 -19.37 -22.01
CA ARG A 618 -16.95 -18.50 -22.53
C ARG A 618 -16.57 -17.80 -23.83
N GLY A 619 -15.31 -17.87 -24.26
CA GLY A 619 -14.78 -17.08 -25.36
C GLY A 619 -14.77 -15.57 -25.07
N ALA A 620 -14.68 -15.21 -23.78
CA ALA A 620 -14.58 -13.84 -23.30
C ALA A 620 -13.11 -13.48 -23.07
N THR A 621 -12.27 -13.85 -24.02
CA THR A 621 -10.82 -13.64 -23.99
C THR A 621 -10.41 -12.37 -24.74
N ASP A 622 -11.41 -11.65 -25.25
CA ASP A 622 -11.25 -10.38 -25.94
C ASP A 622 -10.67 -9.36 -24.97
N ILE A 623 -9.48 -8.86 -25.28
CA ILE A 623 -8.76 -7.84 -24.54
C ILE A 623 -8.55 -6.70 -25.52
N ASP A 624 -9.16 -5.56 -25.22
CA ASP A 624 -9.13 -4.40 -26.09
C ASP A 624 -8.03 -3.46 -25.61
N PHE A 625 -6.86 -3.50 -26.25
CA PHE A 625 -5.86 -2.47 -26.02
C PHE A 625 -6.32 -1.15 -26.64
N ARG A 626 -6.11 -0.06 -25.90
CA ARG A 626 -6.22 1.29 -26.44
C ARG A 626 -4.87 1.99 -26.37
N VAL A 627 -4.42 2.44 -27.53
CA VAL A 627 -3.15 3.16 -27.67
C VAL A 627 -3.43 4.55 -28.21
N THR A 628 -3.22 5.55 -27.36
CA THR A 628 -3.45 6.96 -27.69
C THR A 628 -2.17 7.78 -27.61
N PHE A 629 -2.10 8.85 -28.40
CA PHE A 629 -0.97 9.76 -28.48
C PHE A 629 -1.44 11.19 -28.24
N LEU A 630 -1.01 11.75 -27.11
CA LEU A 630 -1.23 13.14 -26.75
C LEU A 630 0.02 13.94 -27.11
N THR A 631 -0.09 14.87 -28.07
CA THR A 631 1.07 15.63 -28.55
C THR A 631 1.20 16.96 -27.84
N PHE A 632 2.38 17.26 -27.32
CA PHE A 632 2.69 18.47 -26.56
C PHE A 632 3.75 19.32 -27.26
N GLN A 633 3.72 20.61 -26.93
CA GLN A 633 4.79 21.55 -27.21
C GLN A 633 5.62 21.72 -25.93
N GLU A 634 6.95 21.62 -26.02
CA GLU A 634 7.84 21.82 -24.88
C GLU A 634 7.60 23.20 -24.24
N GLY A 635 7.43 23.21 -22.91
CA GLY A 635 7.06 24.40 -22.13
C GLY A 635 5.58 24.81 -22.17
N VAL A 636 4.69 23.97 -22.73
CA VAL A 636 3.24 24.20 -22.74
C VAL A 636 2.53 23.06 -22.00
N ASP A 637 1.70 23.41 -21.01
CA ASP A 637 1.00 22.43 -20.14
C ASP A 637 -0.23 21.78 -20.79
N ALA A 638 -0.57 22.20 -22.00
CA ALA A 638 -1.72 21.71 -22.76
C ALA A 638 -1.25 20.88 -23.96
N TRP A 639 -1.85 19.70 -24.15
CA TRP A 639 -1.68 18.97 -25.40
C TRP A 639 -2.41 19.68 -26.54
N THR A 640 -1.87 19.47 -27.75
CA THR A 640 -2.28 20.12 -29.01
C THR A 640 -3.07 19.20 -29.92
N SER A 641 -2.93 17.89 -29.76
CA SER A 641 -3.81 16.88 -30.38
C SER A 641 -3.82 15.60 -29.55
N LEU A 642 -4.95 14.90 -29.60
CA LEU A 642 -5.15 13.52 -29.15
C LEU A 642 -5.42 12.68 -30.40
N ASN A 643 -4.68 11.59 -30.57
CA ASN A 643 -4.83 10.67 -31.69
C ASN A 643 -4.84 9.24 -31.18
N GLU A 644 -5.67 8.39 -31.74
CA GLU A 644 -5.75 6.98 -31.38
C GLU A 644 -5.17 6.12 -32.50
N MET A 645 -4.42 5.08 -32.13
CA MET A 645 -4.02 4.03 -33.05
C MET A 645 -5.19 3.07 -33.23
N THR A 646 -5.64 2.90 -34.46
CA THR A 646 -6.55 1.80 -34.78
C THR A 646 -5.80 0.47 -34.69
N LEU A 647 -6.27 -0.42 -33.83
CA LEU A 647 -5.82 -1.80 -33.72
C LEU A 647 -6.73 -2.72 -34.55
N ASP A 648 -6.22 -3.90 -34.91
CA ASP A 648 -7.02 -5.01 -35.42
C ASP A 648 -7.61 -5.78 -34.24
N ASP A 649 -8.93 -5.73 -34.07
CA ASP A 649 -9.68 -6.33 -32.93
C ASP A 649 -9.35 -7.82 -32.69
N ALA A 650 -8.82 -8.56 -33.67
CA ALA A 650 -8.54 -9.99 -33.50
C ALA A 650 -7.08 -10.27 -33.15
N SER A 651 -6.17 -9.35 -33.43
CA SER A 651 -4.74 -9.55 -33.25
C SER A 651 -4.10 -8.54 -32.31
N GLU A 652 -4.86 -7.55 -31.84
CA GLU A 652 -4.38 -6.40 -31.07
C GLU A 652 -3.15 -5.71 -31.69
N THR A 653 -3.04 -5.72 -33.03
CA THR A 653 -1.91 -5.12 -33.74
C THR A 653 -2.30 -3.83 -34.46
N GLY A 654 -1.41 -2.85 -34.42
CA GLY A 654 -1.66 -1.55 -35.02
C GLY A 654 -0.41 -0.92 -35.62
N VAL A 655 -0.62 0.04 -36.52
CA VAL A 655 0.45 0.87 -37.06
C VAL A 655 0.05 2.33 -37.07
N PHE A 656 0.90 3.19 -36.52
CA PHE A 656 0.65 4.63 -36.43
C PHE A 656 1.84 5.43 -36.93
N ASP A 657 1.60 6.50 -37.71
CA ASP A 657 2.65 7.39 -38.21
C ASP A 657 2.96 8.50 -37.20
N LEU A 658 3.71 8.15 -36.15
CA LEU A 658 4.05 9.06 -35.06
C LEU A 658 4.94 10.23 -35.53
N GLY A 659 5.75 10.01 -36.58
CA GLY A 659 6.55 11.08 -37.21
C GLY A 659 5.72 12.20 -37.84
N SER A 660 4.41 11.98 -38.07
CA SER A 660 3.50 13.03 -38.53
C SER A 660 3.07 13.99 -37.41
N LEU A 661 3.13 13.55 -36.15
CA LEU A 661 2.78 14.35 -34.97
C LEU A 661 3.98 15.15 -34.44
N ILE A 662 5.15 14.51 -34.37
CA ILE A 662 6.37 15.07 -33.80
C ILE A 662 7.36 15.43 -34.91
N THR A 663 7.37 16.70 -35.32
CA THR A 663 8.12 17.17 -36.51
C THR A 663 9.32 18.06 -36.16
N SER A 664 9.49 18.43 -34.88
CA SER A 664 10.59 19.26 -34.42
C SER A 664 11.04 18.91 -33.00
N PRO A 665 12.28 19.24 -32.58
CA PRO A 665 12.78 19.04 -31.22
C PRO A 665 12.00 19.72 -30.09
N SER A 666 11.04 20.58 -30.44
CA SER A 666 10.20 21.29 -29.48
C SER A 666 8.85 20.60 -29.23
N GLN A 667 8.65 19.41 -29.80
CA GLN A 667 7.45 18.62 -29.68
C GLN A 667 7.80 17.25 -29.07
N TYR A 668 6.86 16.69 -28.32
CA TYR A 668 6.88 15.31 -27.86
C TYR A 668 5.45 14.76 -27.86
N ALA A 669 5.29 13.45 -27.79
CA ALA A 669 4.02 12.82 -27.51
C ALA A 669 4.12 12.00 -26.22
N VAL A 670 3.00 11.88 -25.52
CA VAL A 670 2.79 10.85 -24.50
C VAL A 670 1.94 9.76 -25.14
N MET A 671 2.52 8.57 -25.26
CA MET A 671 1.78 7.36 -25.63
C MET A 671 1.15 6.81 -24.36
N VAL A 672 -0.17 6.69 -24.35
CA VAL A 672 -0.93 6.07 -23.26
C VAL A 672 -1.40 4.71 -23.74
N VAL A 673 -0.96 3.66 -23.05
CA VAL A 673 -1.38 2.28 -23.28
C VAL A 673 -2.25 1.86 -22.10
N THR A 674 -3.43 1.38 -22.40
CA THR A 674 -4.38 0.83 -21.43
C THR A 674 -5.09 -0.34 -22.09
N TYR A 675 -5.69 -1.22 -21.31
CA TYR A 675 -6.54 -2.27 -21.85
C TYR A 675 -7.81 -2.43 -21.05
N GLU A 676 -8.86 -2.78 -21.78
CA GLU A 676 -10.17 -3.16 -21.25
C GLU A 676 -10.33 -4.67 -21.34
N ALA A 677 -11.00 -5.23 -20.33
CA ALA A 677 -11.35 -6.63 -20.29
C ALA A 677 -12.81 -6.80 -19.90
N VAL A 678 -13.38 -7.90 -20.37
CA VAL A 678 -14.79 -8.23 -20.16
C VAL A 678 -15.05 -8.49 -18.67
N THR A 679 -15.83 -7.60 -18.04
CA THR A 679 -16.40 -7.83 -16.71
C THR A 679 -17.61 -8.77 -16.81
N MET A 680 -17.68 -9.79 -15.96
CA MET A 680 -18.79 -10.75 -15.89
C MET A 680 -19.57 -10.58 -14.59
N ASP A 681 -20.90 -10.56 -14.67
CA ASP A 681 -21.80 -10.29 -13.54
C ASP A 681 -21.98 -11.45 -12.56
N ASP A 682 -21.55 -12.66 -12.95
CA ASP A 682 -21.65 -13.88 -12.15
C ASP A 682 -20.31 -14.38 -11.60
N LEU A 683 -19.27 -13.54 -11.65
CA LEU A 683 -17.97 -13.75 -11.02
C LEU A 683 -17.73 -12.79 -9.86
N VAL A 684 -17.10 -13.28 -8.79
CA VAL A 684 -16.58 -12.39 -7.74
C VAL A 684 -15.54 -11.45 -8.35
N GLY A 685 -15.53 -10.18 -7.96
CA GLY A 685 -14.65 -9.16 -8.54
C GLY A 685 -14.89 -8.87 -10.03
N GLY A 686 -15.97 -9.42 -10.62
CA GLY A 686 -16.27 -9.23 -12.03
C GLY A 686 -15.30 -9.92 -13.01
N GLY A 687 -14.37 -10.75 -12.52
CA GLY A 687 -13.35 -11.41 -13.34
C GLY A 687 -12.12 -10.54 -13.57
N VAL A 688 -11.24 -10.47 -12.56
CA VAL A 688 -9.97 -9.75 -12.62
C VAL A 688 -8.96 -10.50 -13.51
N LEU A 689 -8.25 -9.76 -14.38
CA LEU A 689 -7.20 -10.29 -15.24
C LEU A 689 -5.81 -9.79 -14.81
N PRO A 690 -4.76 -10.61 -15.01
CA PRO A 690 -3.38 -10.18 -14.77
C PRO A 690 -2.93 -9.16 -15.82
N TYR A 691 -1.75 -8.60 -15.62
CA TYR A 691 -1.06 -7.75 -16.60
C TYR A 691 -1.02 -8.40 -17.98
N GLN A 692 -1.27 -7.60 -19.02
CA GLN A 692 -1.25 -8.05 -20.40
C GLN A 692 -0.06 -7.47 -21.13
N ASP A 693 0.77 -8.36 -21.67
CA ASP A 693 1.97 -8.00 -22.41
C ASP A 693 1.62 -7.23 -23.69
N TYR A 694 2.46 -6.26 -24.03
CA TYR A 694 2.45 -5.65 -25.35
C TYR A 694 3.87 -5.31 -25.79
N ARG A 695 4.02 -5.05 -27.09
CA ARG A 695 5.29 -4.69 -27.69
C ARG A 695 5.15 -3.52 -28.65
N VAL A 696 6.10 -2.59 -28.56
CA VAL A 696 6.24 -1.49 -29.52
C VAL A 696 7.54 -1.61 -30.32
N VAL A 697 7.43 -1.52 -31.65
CA VAL A 697 8.53 -1.57 -32.62
C VAL A 697 8.46 -0.34 -33.54
N GLY A 698 9.58 0.06 -34.12
CA GLY A 698 9.70 1.25 -34.98
C GLY A 698 10.09 2.52 -34.21
N LEU A 699 10.31 2.42 -32.89
CA LEU A 699 10.80 3.55 -32.10
C LEU A 699 12.29 3.81 -32.40
N PRO A 700 12.66 5.06 -32.72
CA PRO A 700 14.06 5.43 -32.88
C PRO A 700 14.80 5.36 -31.53
N PRO A 701 16.14 5.31 -31.54
CA PRO A 701 16.92 5.39 -30.31
C PRO A 701 16.57 6.65 -29.51
N THR A 702 16.28 6.49 -28.22
CA THR A 702 15.94 7.60 -27.33
C THR A 702 16.27 7.26 -25.88
N LEU A 703 16.49 8.26 -25.04
CA LEU A 703 16.74 8.09 -23.60
C LEU A 703 15.71 8.85 -22.74
N LEU A 704 14.54 9.19 -23.29
CA LEU A 704 13.53 10.00 -22.59
C LEU A 704 12.78 9.27 -21.47
N THR A 705 12.91 7.95 -21.38
CA THR A 705 12.34 7.13 -20.28
C THR A 705 13.31 6.95 -19.11
N SER A 706 14.54 7.44 -19.24
CA SER A 706 15.58 7.28 -18.21
C SER A 706 15.16 7.86 -16.85
N ALA A 707 15.63 7.25 -15.76
CA ALA A 707 15.29 7.61 -14.39
C ALA A 707 16.50 8.11 -13.58
N LEU A 708 16.21 8.87 -12.52
CA LEU A 708 17.15 9.17 -11.43
C LEU A 708 16.47 8.70 -10.14
N GLU A 709 17.17 7.86 -9.42
CA GLU A 709 16.73 7.26 -8.17
C GLU A 709 17.77 7.50 -7.09
N ARG A 710 17.36 7.35 -5.84
CA ARG A 710 18.28 7.30 -4.71
C ARG A 710 18.00 6.09 -3.84
N GLU A 711 19.03 5.66 -3.15
CA GLU A 711 18.91 4.74 -2.03
C GLU A 711 18.76 5.56 -0.74
N GLY A 712 17.57 5.50 -0.16
CA GLY A 712 17.23 6.20 1.08
C GLY A 712 17.48 5.40 2.36
N LEU A 713 17.04 5.92 3.50
CA LEU A 713 17.06 5.19 4.77
C LEU A 713 15.94 4.15 4.79
N ALA A 714 16.13 3.05 5.52
CA ALA A 714 15.07 2.03 5.66
C ALA A 714 13.80 2.55 6.37
N VAL A 715 13.95 3.57 7.23
CA VAL A 715 12.85 4.16 8.01
C VAL A 715 12.23 5.39 7.35
N ASP A 716 12.95 5.96 6.38
CA ASP A 716 12.57 7.14 5.62
C ASP A 716 13.39 7.11 4.32
N PRO A 717 12.86 6.51 3.24
CA PRO A 717 13.55 6.43 1.96
C PRO A 717 13.80 7.84 1.43
N ASP A 718 13.05 8.83 1.95
CA ASP A 718 13.17 10.20 1.57
C ASP A 718 14.20 11.03 2.36
N ALA A 719 14.97 10.40 3.25
CA ALA A 719 15.92 11.11 4.09
C ALA A 719 17.38 10.63 3.99
N ALA A 720 18.26 11.42 4.63
CA ALA A 720 19.65 11.07 4.88
C ALA A 720 20.16 11.70 6.20
N TYR A 721 21.03 11.01 6.93
CA TYR A 721 21.65 11.57 8.13
C TYR A 721 22.73 12.60 7.79
N VAL A 722 22.91 13.59 8.67
CA VAL A 722 24.09 14.49 8.63
C VAL A 722 25.38 13.66 8.69
N GLY A 723 26.31 13.91 7.75
CA GLY A 723 27.53 13.11 7.61
C GLY A 723 27.31 11.71 7.04
N GLY A 724 26.06 11.32 6.75
CA GLY A 724 25.67 10.07 6.11
C GLY A 724 25.99 10.09 4.62
N THR A 725 25.96 8.92 4.00
CA THR A 725 26.20 8.75 2.56
C THR A 725 24.89 8.47 1.85
N VAL A 726 24.65 9.14 0.73
CA VAL A 726 23.52 8.90 -0.17
C VAL A 726 24.06 8.30 -1.45
N THR A 727 23.45 7.19 -1.90
CA THR A 727 23.73 6.58 -3.20
C THR A 727 22.67 7.06 -4.18
N TYR A 728 23.10 7.62 -5.31
CA TYR A 728 22.24 7.94 -6.44
C TYR A 728 22.47 6.94 -7.57
N ARG A 729 21.38 6.55 -8.24
CA ARG A 729 21.37 5.66 -9.40
C ARG A 729 20.66 6.36 -10.56
N ILE A 730 21.35 6.46 -11.69
CA ILE A 730 20.79 6.96 -12.95
C ILE A 730 20.63 5.77 -13.87
N VAL A 731 19.40 5.48 -14.27
CA VAL A 731 19.07 4.39 -15.19
C VAL A 731 18.83 5.00 -16.56
N LEU A 732 19.75 4.78 -17.49
CA LEU A 732 19.59 5.19 -18.88
C LEU A 732 18.84 4.09 -19.62
N ASP A 733 17.58 4.35 -19.96
CA ASP A 733 16.71 3.39 -20.61
C ASP A 733 16.48 3.76 -22.07
N ASN A 734 16.73 2.80 -22.96
CA ASN A 734 16.54 2.95 -24.40
C ASN A 734 15.44 2.01 -24.90
N ILE A 735 14.23 2.55 -24.97
CA ILE A 735 13.06 1.86 -25.53
C ILE A 735 13.08 1.76 -27.06
N GLY A 736 14.04 2.39 -27.74
CA GLY A 736 14.21 2.30 -29.19
C GLY A 736 14.74 0.93 -29.63
N ASP A 737 14.53 0.59 -30.91
CA ASP A 737 14.99 -0.70 -31.46
C ASP A 737 16.50 -0.75 -31.75
N ALA A 738 17.15 0.41 -31.76
CA ALA A 738 18.56 0.56 -32.08
C ALA A 738 19.31 1.31 -30.97
N GLU A 739 20.63 1.24 -31.03
CA GLU A 739 21.53 1.84 -30.04
C GLU A 739 21.40 3.38 -29.97
N ALA A 740 21.19 3.91 -28.77
CA ALA A 740 21.17 5.34 -28.48
C ALA A 740 22.55 5.80 -28.03
N THR A 741 23.06 6.89 -28.61
CA THR A 741 24.24 7.57 -28.05
C THR A 741 23.76 8.63 -27.09
N GLY A 742 24.25 8.59 -25.85
CA GLY A 742 23.80 9.47 -24.79
C GLY A 742 24.92 10.15 -24.02
N SER A 743 24.53 11.16 -23.25
CA SER A 743 25.37 11.80 -22.25
C SER A 743 24.59 12.15 -20.99
N VAL A 744 25.28 12.11 -19.84
CA VAL A 744 24.77 12.53 -18.54
C VAL A 744 25.65 13.66 -17.99
N ASP A 745 24.99 14.69 -17.46
CA ASP A 745 25.57 15.72 -16.62
C ASP A 745 24.77 15.82 -15.31
N ASN A 746 25.41 15.47 -14.20
CA ASN A 746 24.81 15.48 -12.87
C ASN A 746 25.69 16.28 -11.91
N PRO A 747 25.46 17.59 -11.74
CA PRO A 747 26.11 18.38 -10.71
C PRO A 747 25.99 17.73 -9.34
N ILE A 748 27.03 17.81 -8.51
CA ILE A 748 26.94 17.33 -7.13
C ILE A 748 25.96 18.24 -6.36
N PRO A 749 24.94 17.70 -5.68
CA PRO A 749 23.96 18.48 -4.95
C PRO A 749 24.59 19.43 -3.93
N GLU A 750 23.96 20.59 -3.70
CA GLU A 750 24.34 21.46 -2.60
C GLU A 750 24.25 20.72 -1.25
N HIS A 751 25.06 21.14 -0.26
CA HIS A 751 25.15 20.50 1.05
C HIS A 751 25.71 19.08 1.06
N THR A 752 26.30 18.64 -0.05
CA THR A 752 26.92 17.33 -0.16
C THR A 752 28.33 17.39 -0.78
N THR A 753 29.12 16.38 -0.47
CA THR A 753 30.46 16.18 -1.02
C THR A 753 30.54 14.82 -1.72
N TYR A 754 30.99 14.78 -2.99
CA TYR A 754 31.19 13.54 -3.73
C TYR A 754 32.14 12.57 -3.02
N VAL A 755 31.79 11.28 -2.97
CA VAL A 755 32.63 10.21 -2.45
C VAL A 755 33.61 9.75 -3.54
N PRO A 756 34.93 9.99 -3.42
CA PRO A 756 35.88 9.71 -4.50
C PRO A 756 35.91 8.23 -4.89
N GLY A 757 35.77 7.97 -6.20
CA GLY A 757 35.80 6.61 -6.76
C GLY A 757 34.50 5.84 -6.64
N SER A 758 33.42 6.47 -6.18
CA SER A 758 32.08 5.85 -6.09
C SER A 758 31.35 5.77 -7.43
N ALA A 759 31.73 6.57 -8.43
CA ALA A 759 31.11 6.52 -9.75
C ALA A 759 31.29 5.15 -10.43
N THR A 760 30.19 4.55 -10.89
CA THR A 760 30.14 3.27 -11.60
C THR A 760 29.58 3.46 -13.02
N GLY A 761 29.30 2.37 -13.76
CA GLY A 761 28.67 2.46 -15.09
C GLY A 761 29.53 3.12 -16.17
N GLY A 762 30.84 3.29 -15.93
CA GLY A 762 31.73 4.04 -16.81
C GLY A 762 31.62 5.57 -16.68
N ALA A 763 30.81 6.07 -15.74
CA ALA A 763 30.78 7.49 -15.42
C ALA A 763 32.03 7.93 -14.66
N TYR A 764 32.32 9.23 -14.66
CA TYR A 764 33.44 9.79 -13.93
C TYR A 764 33.07 11.13 -13.31
N TYR A 765 33.75 11.49 -12.22
CA TYR A 765 33.62 12.80 -11.59
C TYR A 765 34.55 13.82 -12.25
N ASP A 766 34.00 14.95 -12.71
CA ASP A 766 34.73 16.11 -13.19
C ASP A 766 34.90 17.13 -12.03
N PRO A 767 36.11 17.27 -11.46
CA PRO A 767 36.33 18.17 -10.34
C PRO A 767 36.30 19.66 -10.71
N ILE A 768 36.39 20.01 -12.00
CA ILE A 768 36.32 21.42 -12.45
C ILE A 768 34.86 21.87 -12.50
N ALA A 769 33.98 21.00 -13.03
CA ALA A 769 32.55 21.25 -13.09
C ALA A 769 31.81 20.90 -11.79
N ASN A 770 32.45 20.16 -10.88
CA ASN A 770 31.83 19.54 -9.71
C ASN A 770 30.59 18.71 -10.09
N SER A 771 30.75 17.77 -11.03
CA SER A 771 29.65 17.01 -11.63
C SER A 771 30.07 15.59 -12.01
N ILE A 772 29.13 14.64 -11.93
CA ILE A 772 29.26 13.31 -12.55
C ILE A 772 28.92 13.42 -14.04
N LYS A 773 29.85 12.94 -14.87
CA LYS A 773 29.75 12.96 -16.32
C LYS A 773 29.75 11.54 -16.86
N TRP A 774 28.94 11.31 -17.89
CA TRP A 774 28.99 10.09 -18.69
C TRP A 774 28.71 10.41 -20.15
N SER A 775 29.31 9.65 -21.05
CA SER A 775 28.95 9.63 -22.46
C SER A 775 29.20 8.24 -23.02
N GLY A 776 28.24 7.69 -23.74
CA GLY A 776 28.35 6.32 -24.21
C GLY A 776 27.19 5.91 -25.08
N MET A 777 27.06 4.60 -25.27
CA MET A 777 26.04 3.99 -26.09
C MET A 777 25.21 3.04 -25.23
N VAL A 778 23.89 3.09 -25.40
CA VAL A 778 22.93 2.20 -24.73
C VAL A 778 22.25 1.35 -25.82
N PRO A 779 22.43 0.02 -25.84
CA PRO A 779 21.78 -0.83 -26.83
C PRO A 779 20.25 -0.64 -26.86
N GLY A 780 19.62 -0.91 -28.00
CA GLY A 780 18.16 -0.86 -28.11
C GLY A 780 17.50 -1.90 -27.20
N LYS A 781 16.33 -1.55 -26.64
CA LYS A 781 15.58 -2.37 -25.68
C LYS A 781 16.44 -2.81 -24.49
N SER A 782 17.25 -1.89 -23.95
CA SER A 782 18.13 -2.18 -22.82
C SER A 782 18.34 -0.97 -21.93
N LYS A 783 18.70 -1.26 -20.67
CA LYS A 783 19.06 -0.28 -19.64
C LYS A 783 20.57 -0.25 -19.43
N HIS A 784 21.14 0.93 -19.17
CA HIS A 784 22.52 1.13 -18.72
C HIS A 784 22.51 1.93 -17.42
N GLU A 785 23.16 1.40 -16.40
CA GLU A 785 23.12 1.99 -15.06
C GLU A 785 24.42 2.71 -14.71
N ILE A 786 24.26 3.88 -14.11
CA ILE A 786 25.31 4.67 -13.49
C ILE A 786 24.92 4.84 -12.03
N SER A 787 25.88 4.67 -11.11
CA SER A 787 25.68 5.08 -9.72
C SER A 787 26.83 5.93 -9.22
N PHE A 788 26.56 6.77 -8.23
CA PHE A 788 27.57 7.53 -7.50
C PHE A 788 27.12 7.78 -6.07
N GLN A 789 28.06 8.13 -5.19
CA GLN A 789 27.76 8.42 -3.80
C GLN A 789 28.20 9.83 -3.43
N VAL A 790 27.41 10.48 -2.57
CA VAL A 790 27.74 11.75 -1.92
C VAL A 790 27.63 11.58 -0.41
N THR A 791 28.35 12.41 0.34
CA THR A 791 28.20 12.50 1.80
C THR A 791 27.51 13.82 2.13
N VAL A 792 26.49 13.80 2.97
CA VAL A 792 25.85 15.02 3.50
C VAL A 792 26.88 15.75 4.35
N ASP A 793 27.08 17.04 4.10
CA ASP A 793 28.10 17.82 4.79
C ASP A 793 27.81 17.88 6.31
N PRO A 794 28.83 17.77 7.19
CA PRO A 794 28.62 17.71 8.64
C PRO A 794 27.94 18.93 9.28
N ASP A 795 27.98 20.08 8.60
CA ASP A 795 27.43 21.35 9.10
C ASP A 795 26.02 21.64 8.54
N THR A 796 25.44 20.71 7.76
CA THR A 796 24.10 20.86 7.18
C THR A 796 23.03 20.78 8.27
N PRO A 797 22.14 21.78 8.40
CA PRO A 797 21.06 21.75 9.38
C PRO A 797 20.09 20.58 9.16
N VAL A 798 19.59 20.01 10.25
CA VAL A 798 18.45 19.07 10.21
C VAL A 798 17.22 19.81 9.69
N GLY A 799 16.46 19.16 8.80
CA GLY A 799 15.31 19.70 8.08
C GLY A 799 15.66 20.38 6.76
N THR A 800 16.95 20.49 6.39
CA THR A 800 17.33 20.95 5.04
C THR A 800 16.88 19.93 4.00
N VAL A 801 16.23 20.40 2.93
CA VAL A 801 15.96 19.62 1.72
C VAL A 801 16.97 20.05 0.65
N PHE A 802 17.66 19.09 0.04
CA PHE A 802 18.52 19.32 -1.11
C PHE A 802 18.10 18.44 -2.29
N THR A 803 18.31 18.90 -3.51
CA THR A 803 17.83 18.25 -4.73
C THR A 803 19.01 17.79 -5.58
N ASP A 804 19.03 16.52 -5.97
CA ASP A 804 19.89 16.03 -7.04
C ASP A 804 19.21 16.21 -8.40
N VAL A 805 19.99 16.63 -9.40
CA VAL A 805 19.46 16.95 -10.73
C VAL A 805 20.35 16.33 -11.80
N ALA A 806 19.83 15.31 -12.48
CA ALA A 806 20.47 14.67 -13.62
C ALA A 806 19.94 15.28 -14.93
N THR A 807 20.84 15.74 -15.79
CA THR A 807 20.52 16.10 -17.18
C THR A 807 21.02 15.00 -18.10
N ILE A 808 20.09 14.33 -18.78
CA ILE A 808 20.35 13.23 -19.72
C ILE A 808 20.02 13.72 -21.12
N SER A 809 20.89 13.44 -22.10
CA SER A 809 20.62 13.81 -23.50
C SER A 809 21.00 12.68 -24.44
N ASP A 810 20.15 12.46 -25.46
CA ASP A 810 20.41 11.56 -26.60
C ASP A 810 20.91 12.33 -27.85
N GLY A 811 21.23 13.62 -27.69
CA GLY A 811 21.66 14.52 -28.77
C GLY A 811 20.53 15.17 -29.56
N TYR A 812 19.29 14.69 -29.42
CA TYR A 812 18.09 15.28 -30.02
C TYR A 812 17.14 15.84 -28.98
N ASN A 813 17.06 15.16 -27.84
CA ASN A 813 16.22 15.47 -26.70
C ASN A 813 17.08 15.65 -25.44
N THR A 814 16.51 16.35 -24.47
CA THR A 814 17.08 16.51 -23.14
C THR A 814 16.02 16.15 -22.11
N LEU A 815 16.38 15.26 -21.20
CA LEU A 815 15.59 14.86 -20.05
C LEU A 815 16.24 15.42 -18.78
N VAL A 816 15.44 16.03 -17.91
CA VAL A 816 15.90 16.45 -16.59
C VAL A 816 15.15 15.62 -15.56
N ARG A 817 15.89 14.91 -14.71
CA ARG A 817 15.34 14.16 -13.58
C ARG A 817 15.81 14.80 -12.28
N LYS A 818 14.94 14.75 -11.27
CA LYS A 818 15.19 15.36 -9.98
C LYS A 818 14.76 14.41 -8.87
N VAL A 819 15.52 14.40 -7.79
CA VAL A 819 15.19 13.69 -6.57
C VAL A 819 15.58 14.57 -5.40
N ASP A 820 14.61 14.87 -4.52
CA ASP A 820 14.86 15.61 -3.29
C ASP A 820 15.46 14.69 -2.22
N THR A 821 16.05 15.24 -1.16
CA THR A 821 16.54 14.47 0.00
C THR A 821 16.46 15.36 1.24
N THR A 822 15.77 14.85 2.27
CA THR A 822 15.60 15.56 3.54
C THR A 822 16.68 15.16 4.54
N VAL A 823 17.34 16.14 5.15
CA VAL A 823 18.37 15.89 6.16
C VAL A 823 17.71 15.65 7.52
N VAL A 824 17.96 14.48 8.10
CA VAL A 824 17.40 14.09 9.41
C VAL A 824 18.48 13.91 10.48
N ALA A 825 18.06 14.00 11.75
CA ALA A 825 18.96 13.81 12.87
C ALA A 825 19.37 12.34 13.00
N SER A 826 20.63 12.09 13.37
CA SER A 826 21.11 10.73 13.66
C SER A 826 20.46 10.15 14.92
N PRO A 827 20.05 8.87 14.93
CA PRO A 827 19.64 8.17 16.14
C PRO A 827 20.81 7.93 17.12
N ILE A 828 22.05 8.21 16.71
CA ILE A 828 23.25 8.02 17.51
C ILE A 828 23.96 9.36 17.73
N ALA A 829 23.99 9.81 18.98
CA ALA A 829 24.89 10.91 19.34
C ALA A 829 26.34 10.40 19.38
N LEU A 830 27.22 11.13 18.70
CA LEU A 830 28.64 10.85 18.62
C LEU A 830 29.42 12.11 19.03
N SER A 831 30.49 11.94 19.79
CA SER A 831 31.42 13.03 20.12
C SER A 831 32.85 12.52 20.18
N MET A 832 33.80 13.38 19.82
CA MET A 832 35.22 13.08 19.86
C MET A 832 36.02 14.29 20.32
N ALA A 833 37.03 14.07 21.18
CA ALA A 833 37.96 15.11 21.59
C ALA A 833 39.34 14.51 21.91
N PRO A 834 40.45 15.23 21.61
CA PRO A 834 41.74 14.87 22.17
C PRO A 834 41.77 15.19 23.67
N ASP A 835 42.55 14.45 24.45
CA ASP A 835 42.83 14.78 25.85
C ASP A 835 43.67 16.06 26.01
N LYS A 836 44.24 16.56 24.91
CA LYS A 836 45.08 17.77 24.85
C LYS A 836 44.79 18.59 23.59
N ALA A 837 44.50 19.87 23.76
CA ALA A 837 44.31 20.81 22.65
C ALA A 837 45.62 21.16 21.91
N GLU A 838 46.75 21.06 22.62
CA GLU A 838 48.10 21.28 22.08
C GLU A 838 49.03 20.14 22.49
N VAL A 839 49.89 19.71 21.58
CA VAL A 839 50.88 18.64 21.79
C VAL A 839 52.24 19.01 21.21
N TYR A 840 53.34 18.44 21.68
CA TYR A 840 54.67 18.65 21.07
C TYR A 840 55.22 17.40 20.37
N PRO A 841 56.18 17.53 19.43
CA PRO A 841 56.79 16.38 18.76
C PRO A 841 57.35 15.36 19.76
N GLY A 842 56.94 14.09 19.60
CA GLY A 842 57.29 12.99 20.50
C GLY A 842 56.41 12.84 21.74
N GLU A 843 55.45 13.75 21.99
CA GLU A 843 54.49 13.65 23.09
C GLU A 843 53.46 12.54 22.87
N ARG A 844 52.96 11.95 23.98
CA ARG A 844 51.82 11.04 23.99
C ARG A 844 50.53 11.79 24.32
N PHE A 845 49.48 11.47 23.59
CA PHE A 845 48.14 12.01 23.79
C PHE A 845 47.11 10.95 23.34
N ALA A 846 45.83 11.18 23.64
CA ALA A 846 44.74 10.26 23.34
C ALA A 846 43.58 10.98 22.64
N PHE A 847 42.92 10.29 21.72
CA PHE A 847 41.58 10.68 21.26
C PHE A 847 40.54 9.87 22.02
N HIS A 848 39.57 10.56 22.61
CA HIS A 848 38.42 9.99 23.29
C HIS A 848 37.19 10.13 22.41
N VAL A 849 36.48 9.02 22.19
CA VAL A 849 35.20 8.98 21.49
C VAL A 849 34.13 8.54 22.47
N THR A 850 33.00 9.23 22.48
CA THR A 850 31.80 8.83 23.21
C THR A 850 30.67 8.66 22.22
N VAL A 851 29.99 7.54 22.32
CA VAL A 851 28.81 7.20 21.54
C VAL A 851 27.62 7.03 22.49
N ARG A 852 26.44 7.51 22.11
CA ARG A 852 25.19 7.32 22.84
C ARG A 852 24.09 6.96 21.86
N ASN A 853 23.27 5.98 22.21
CA ASN A 853 22.05 5.68 21.48
C ASN A 853 20.94 6.61 21.98
N ASP A 854 20.46 7.48 21.09
CA ASP A 854 19.41 8.46 21.37
C ASP A 854 18.04 7.95 20.89
N SER A 855 18.02 6.82 20.17
CA SER A 855 16.79 6.14 19.75
C SER A 855 16.22 5.22 20.82
N PHE A 856 14.98 4.78 20.58
CA PHE A 856 14.22 3.89 21.46
C PHE A 856 14.43 2.39 21.15
N VAL A 857 15.23 2.05 20.15
CA VAL A 857 15.56 0.66 19.78
C VAL A 857 17.04 0.35 20.00
N ILE A 858 17.37 -0.94 20.11
CA ILE A 858 18.76 -1.37 20.27
C ILE A 858 19.53 -1.08 18.98
N GLN A 859 20.58 -0.28 19.06
CA GLN A 859 21.41 0.07 17.91
C GLN A 859 22.64 -0.83 17.85
N LYS A 860 22.74 -1.64 16.80
CA LYS A 860 23.92 -2.47 16.51
C LYS A 860 24.86 -1.67 15.61
N ILE A 861 25.96 -1.18 16.16
CA ILE A 861 26.81 -0.23 15.45
C ILE A 861 28.27 -0.67 15.40
N ARG A 862 28.98 -0.10 14.42
CA ARG A 862 30.44 -0.07 14.32
C ARG A 862 30.88 1.39 14.31
N VAL A 863 31.88 1.72 15.14
CA VAL A 863 32.56 3.01 15.08
C VAL A 863 33.99 2.80 14.57
N SER A 864 34.42 3.59 13.60
CA SER A 864 35.75 3.52 13.00
C SER A 864 36.49 4.85 13.13
N ILE A 865 37.76 4.80 13.53
CA ILE A 865 38.62 5.98 13.74
C ILE A 865 39.96 5.77 13.01
N PRO A 866 40.20 6.43 11.86
CA PRO A 866 41.49 6.39 11.19
C PRO A 866 42.61 6.97 12.06
N ILE A 867 43.80 6.38 12.00
CA ILE A 867 44.97 6.87 12.73
C ILE A 867 45.72 7.86 11.82
N PRO A 868 45.90 9.13 12.23
CA PRO A 868 46.57 10.13 11.39
C PRO A 868 48.02 9.75 11.06
N ASP A 869 48.48 10.10 9.86
CA ASP A 869 49.84 9.84 9.40
C ASP A 869 50.90 10.58 10.23
N GLU A 870 50.54 11.64 10.93
CA GLU A 870 51.41 12.44 11.78
C GLU A 870 51.79 11.72 13.09
N VAL A 871 51.07 10.66 13.46
CA VAL A 871 51.23 9.97 14.75
C VAL A 871 51.64 8.51 14.60
N SER A 872 52.26 7.97 15.64
CA SER A 872 52.53 6.53 15.78
C SER A 872 51.58 5.95 16.82
N TYR A 873 50.80 4.94 16.43
CA TYR A 873 49.90 4.21 17.32
C TYR A 873 50.64 3.60 18.51
N ILE A 874 50.06 3.68 19.71
CA ILE A 874 50.57 3.01 20.91
C ILE A 874 49.62 1.92 21.38
N SER A 875 48.37 2.28 21.66
CA SER A 875 47.38 1.37 22.24
C SER A 875 45.96 1.89 22.05
N SER A 876 44.97 1.02 22.21
CA SER A 876 43.53 1.33 22.26
C SER A 876 42.99 1.07 23.66
N PHE A 877 41.84 1.66 24.00
CA PHE A 877 41.13 1.46 25.26
C PHE A 877 39.61 1.40 25.02
N GLY A 878 38.84 0.98 26.04
CA GLY A 878 37.39 0.86 25.94
C GLY A 878 36.93 -0.20 24.92
N HIS A 879 37.61 -1.35 24.86
CA HIS A 879 37.30 -2.44 23.92
C HIS A 879 37.44 -2.11 22.42
N ALA A 880 38.05 -0.98 22.06
CA ALA A 880 38.38 -0.72 20.67
C ALA A 880 39.54 -1.61 20.19
N LEU A 881 39.50 -2.03 18.92
CA LEU A 881 40.44 -2.96 18.29
C LEU A 881 41.10 -2.30 17.07
N PRO A 882 42.45 -2.31 16.96
CA PRO A 882 43.17 -1.78 15.80
C PRO A 882 43.22 -2.79 14.63
N THR A 883 43.37 -2.30 13.40
CA THR A 883 43.77 -3.12 12.25
C THR A 883 45.24 -3.58 12.36
N ILE A 884 45.66 -4.57 11.58
CA ILE A 884 47.06 -5.07 11.53
C ILE A 884 47.56 -5.01 10.08
N PRO A 885 48.53 -4.13 9.73
CA PRO A 885 49.15 -3.12 10.59
C PRO A 885 48.16 -1.99 10.99
N PRO A 886 48.41 -1.26 12.09
CA PRO A 886 47.47 -0.27 12.62
C PRO A 886 47.30 0.92 11.66
N GLY A 887 46.11 1.03 11.07
CA GLY A 887 45.67 2.17 10.26
C GLY A 887 44.31 2.71 10.69
N VAL A 888 43.47 1.88 11.33
CA VAL A 888 42.15 2.26 11.85
C VAL A 888 41.93 1.59 13.21
N VAL A 889 41.29 2.29 14.14
CA VAL A 889 40.80 1.75 15.41
C VAL A 889 39.28 1.62 15.32
N THR A 890 38.75 0.44 15.63
CA THR A 890 37.33 0.12 15.48
C THR A 890 36.71 -0.32 16.81
N TRP A 891 35.47 0.08 17.06
CA TRP A 891 34.64 -0.48 18.11
C TRP A 891 33.36 -1.06 17.48
N THR A 892 32.84 -2.15 18.02
CA THR A 892 31.59 -2.76 17.55
C THR A 892 30.80 -3.24 18.73
N GLY A 893 29.51 -2.91 18.79
CA GLY A 893 28.66 -3.26 19.91
C GLY A 893 27.19 -2.98 19.64
N ALA A 894 26.34 -3.52 20.52
CA ALA A 894 24.93 -3.14 20.61
C ALA A 894 24.77 -2.13 21.75
N LEU A 895 24.08 -1.04 21.49
CA LEU A 895 23.72 -0.03 22.49
C LEU A 895 22.22 -0.07 22.74
N LEU A 896 21.83 -0.26 24.01
CA LEU A 896 20.45 -0.12 24.44
C LEU A 896 19.99 1.35 24.33
N PRO A 897 18.68 1.62 24.27
CA PRO A 897 18.14 2.98 24.31
C PRO A 897 18.72 3.80 25.46
N GLY A 898 19.17 5.02 25.18
CA GLY A 898 19.81 5.93 26.13
C GLY A 898 21.22 5.53 26.59
N GLN A 899 21.72 4.34 26.21
CA GLN A 899 23.03 3.86 26.65
C GLN A 899 24.16 4.63 25.99
N SER A 900 25.16 5.03 26.79
CA SER A 900 26.39 5.66 26.31
C SER A 900 27.62 4.82 26.63
N PHE A 901 28.62 4.89 25.75
CA PHE A 901 29.88 4.16 25.86
C PHE A 901 31.05 5.01 25.34
N SER A 902 32.20 4.94 26.02
CA SER A 902 33.39 5.72 25.64
C SER A 902 34.61 4.82 25.42
N PHE A 903 35.38 5.12 24.38
CA PHE A 903 36.57 4.38 23.98
C PHE A 903 37.54 5.28 23.20
N GLY A 904 38.65 4.74 22.70
CA GLY A 904 39.59 5.54 21.92
C GLY A 904 40.97 4.92 21.76
N PHE A 905 41.95 5.74 21.40
CA PHE A 905 43.33 5.32 21.25
C PHE A 905 44.35 6.34 21.75
N VAL A 906 45.51 5.82 22.12
CA VAL A 906 46.70 6.57 22.51
C VAL A 906 47.70 6.53 21.37
N ALA A 907 48.24 7.68 21.01
CA ALA A 907 49.27 7.81 19.99
C ALA A 907 50.41 8.72 20.44
N ARG A 908 51.51 8.67 19.71
CA ARG A 908 52.66 9.56 19.88
C ARG A 908 52.87 10.41 18.63
N VAL A 909 52.99 11.71 18.78
CA VAL A 909 53.36 12.60 17.66
C VAL A 909 54.73 12.19 17.11
N LYS A 910 54.85 11.97 15.79
CA LYS A 910 56.15 11.63 15.17
C LYS A 910 57.11 12.81 15.35
N LEU A 911 58.39 12.54 15.61
CA LEU A 911 59.41 13.59 15.84
C LEU A 911 59.64 14.49 14.61
N SER A 912 59.22 14.05 13.41
CA SER A 912 59.34 14.77 12.15
C SER A 912 58.22 15.80 11.91
N VAL A 913 57.15 15.79 12.72
CA VAL A 913 56.01 16.70 12.54
C VAL A 913 56.41 18.10 13.01
N ALA A 914 56.15 19.11 12.18
CA ALA A 914 56.53 20.49 12.47
C ALA A 914 55.53 21.16 13.44
N PRO A 915 56.00 22.08 14.32
CA PRO A 915 55.10 22.99 15.01
C PRO A 915 54.24 23.79 14.03
N GLY A 916 52.95 23.95 14.35
CA GLY A 916 51.93 24.54 13.49
C GLY A 916 51.11 23.51 12.69
N THR A 917 51.52 22.23 12.65
CA THR A 917 50.72 21.17 12.04
C THR A 917 49.48 20.87 12.90
N VAL A 918 48.31 20.81 12.27
CA VAL A 918 47.07 20.35 12.90
C VAL A 918 46.96 18.83 12.67
N ILE A 919 46.90 18.07 13.75
CA ILE A 919 46.64 16.63 13.70
C ILE A 919 45.14 16.45 13.89
N ALA A 920 44.45 16.06 12.83
CA ALA A 920 43.01 15.83 12.85
C ALA A 920 42.68 14.37 12.54
N THR A 921 41.61 13.86 13.14
CA THR A 921 40.99 12.60 12.74
C THR A 921 39.48 12.71 12.78
N LYS A 922 38.78 11.69 12.28
CA LYS A 922 37.33 11.54 12.32
C LYS A 922 36.91 10.24 12.98
N ALA A 923 35.81 10.25 13.69
CA ALA A 923 35.10 9.05 14.13
C ALA A 923 33.82 8.92 13.29
N THR A 924 33.62 7.76 12.68
CA THR A 924 32.45 7.43 11.86
C THR A 924 31.68 6.32 12.54
N VAL A 925 30.41 6.54 12.90
CA VAL A 925 29.51 5.49 13.35
C VAL A 925 28.62 5.03 12.20
N ALA A 926 28.53 3.72 12.03
CA ALA A 926 27.72 3.08 11.01
C ALA A 926 26.91 1.93 11.61
N ASP A 927 25.79 1.60 10.98
CA ASP A 927 25.09 0.36 11.25
C ASP A 927 26.01 -0.83 11.03
N ARG A 928 25.90 -1.83 11.90
CA ARG A 928 26.77 -3.01 11.86
C ARG A 928 26.42 -3.95 10.71
N VAL A 929 25.15 -4.03 10.33
CA VAL A 929 24.63 -4.97 9.35
C VAL A 929 24.66 -4.35 7.96
N THR A 930 24.02 -3.19 7.80
CA THR A 930 23.90 -2.52 6.49
C THR A 930 25.18 -1.76 6.13
N GLY A 931 25.96 -1.33 7.12
CA GLY A 931 27.14 -0.48 6.92
C GLY A 931 26.80 1.00 6.70
N GLU A 932 25.52 1.36 6.75
CA GLU A 932 25.00 2.71 6.59
C GLU A 932 25.58 3.67 7.64
N VAL A 933 26.11 4.81 7.21
CA VAL A 933 26.74 5.79 8.11
C VAL A 933 25.67 6.60 8.84
N LYS A 934 25.62 6.46 10.16
CA LYS A 934 24.64 7.12 11.03
C LYS A 934 25.11 8.50 11.50
N ASN A 935 26.39 8.69 11.77
CA ASN A 935 26.94 9.98 12.25
C ASN A 935 28.47 10.06 12.03
N VAL A 936 29.01 11.27 11.90
CA VAL A 936 30.45 11.52 11.78
C VAL A 936 30.85 12.74 12.60
N VAL A 937 31.92 12.62 13.38
CA VAL A 937 32.51 13.77 14.10
C VAL A 937 34.01 13.87 13.86
N THR A 938 34.52 15.09 13.80
CA THR A 938 35.96 15.37 13.66
C THR A 938 36.51 15.96 14.95
N ALA A 939 37.80 15.73 15.21
CA ALA A 939 38.51 16.37 16.30
C ALA A 939 39.97 16.58 15.92
N SER A 940 40.57 17.64 16.44
CA SER A 940 41.95 18.00 16.13
C SER A 940 42.72 18.51 17.34
N THR A 941 44.04 18.40 17.26
CA THR A 941 45.00 18.97 18.20
C THR A 941 46.12 19.66 17.42
N THR A 942 46.68 20.75 17.97
CA THR A 942 47.72 21.52 17.28
C THR A 942 49.10 21.17 17.82
N VAL A 943 50.07 20.93 16.93
CA VAL A 943 51.46 20.71 17.33
C VAL A 943 52.12 22.04 17.67
N VAL A 944 52.62 22.19 18.89
CA VAL A 944 53.34 23.39 19.36
C VAL A 944 54.82 23.10 19.59
N PRO A 945 55.69 24.14 19.63
CA PRO A 945 57.10 23.94 19.98
C PRO A 945 57.22 23.29 21.36
N ARG A 946 58.15 22.34 21.49
CA ARG A 946 58.42 21.70 22.77
C ARG A 946 58.93 22.76 23.78
N PRO A 947 58.31 22.90 24.95
CA PRO A 947 58.73 23.87 25.97
C PRO A 947 60.10 23.54 26.57
#